data_AF-A0A7J2LY09-F1
#
_entry.id   AF-A0A7J2LY09-F1
#
_cell.length_a   1.000
_cell.length_b   1.000
_cell.length_c   1.000
_cell.angle_alpha   90.00
_cell.angle_beta   90.00
_cell.angle_gamma   90.00
#
_symmetry.space_group_name_H-M   'P 1'
#
loop_
_entity.id
_entity.type
_entity.pdbx_description
1 polymer ?
#
loop_
_entity_poly.entity_id
_entity_poly.type
_entity_poly.pdbx_seq_one_letter_code
_entity_poly.pdbx_strand_id
1 'polypeptide(L)'
;IRVGHPPRFAEFIPERACVRVKAEFLEALRSEIELKRGGLRSLSERIGVSRSTLHHYITGRCSIPLKTLRRILSELEMDVDLYSILESASIAGSKLKLPGEIPPDFMYFVGAIMGDGTINQNRKVRLYCPLDQDVVERCLKIVRRIFGVGYIDKQGSLFVNNSVLASMLEKFGVPAGRKARKVDIPSAVMRMPKSHIRELLKGLFDTDGTVYIRKTHGGRVALATASRLLALKVHLLLLRFGITSRIYESSAGSYTVEIADRMSVIKFSKEIGFSSKRKAAKLSALVQRYRGSPRTKSRVVPLRVAAPLLVVARVGEGVSLSEMRGKISDGSLWRWEHGERGSISKTGLQEYVHALKESSVRTPHGEALQLVEHLAAGPIVFERIVEKRTIEGKFKVYDIAVPGNRNFFANAILVHNSGMVEILKLAMEHGTIRYETARKTIGPYRFTCFLSVAYNTRVGSRGYEVTVSDPNFNAIEERMLCRLHRMTKERYLEIARRQMEMAMGKISLEGADLLRAHLTLVHAAETEHPLARGRLDLRPVVVDQDVYEAVARARDAVLSEIPGERPGFSPRLEVRAVQLASAMALLRYFADDSSEGIKVDDQSLRLAIRFYVEEAAVRSREIFDPTSVLKKLGAYV
;
A
#
# COMPACT_ATOMS: atom_id res chain seq x y z
N ILE A 1 14.93 2.36 -16.72
CA ILE A 1 14.13 3.61 -16.75
C ILE A 1 14.20 4.34 -15.42
N ARG A 2 15.17 5.26 -15.31
CA ARG A 2 15.14 6.33 -14.30
C ARG A 2 13.92 7.21 -14.60
N VAL A 3 13.13 7.56 -13.58
CA VAL A 3 11.94 8.42 -13.75
C VAL A 3 12.39 9.78 -14.31
N GLY A 4 11.84 10.19 -15.46
CA GLY A 4 12.15 11.49 -16.08
C GLY A 4 12.99 11.46 -17.35
N HIS A 5 13.60 10.33 -17.73
CA HIS A 5 14.29 10.21 -19.02
C HIS A 5 13.37 9.70 -20.13
N PRO A 6 13.54 10.16 -21.39
CA PRO A 6 12.81 9.62 -22.53
C PRO A 6 13.10 8.13 -22.69
N PRO A 7 12.09 7.29 -22.96
CA PRO A 7 12.28 5.85 -23.09
C PRO A 7 13.18 5.53 -24.29
N ARG A 8 14.13 4.61 -24.13
CA ARG A 8 15.17 4.36 -25.15
C ARG A 8 15.13 2.95 -25.67
N PHE A 9 15.41 2.77 -26.96
CA PHE A 9 15.38 1.44 -27.58
C PHE A 9 16.40 0.48 -26.94
N ALA A 10 17.54 1.00 -26.48
CA ALA A 10 18.58 0.23 -25.80
C ALA A 10 18.09 -0.55 -24.57
N GLU A 11 17.06 -0.06 -23.87
CA GLU A 11 16.50 -0.71 -22.69
C GLU A 11 15.65 -1.96 -23.04
N PHE A 12 15.22 -2.08 -24.30
CA PHE A 12 14.34 -3.15 -24.78
C PHE A 12 15.04 -4.16 -25.70
N ILE A 13 16.37 -4.03 -25.86
CA ILE A 13 17.16 -5.01 -26.61
C ILE A 13 17.25 -6.31 -25.78
N PRO A 14 17.01 -7.48 -26.38
CA PRO A 14 17.15 -8.75 -25.67
C PRO A 14 18.62 -9.07 -25.38
N GLU A 15 18.90 -9.73 -24.25
CA GLU A 15 20.26 -10.11 -23.81
C GLU A 15 21.03 -10.97 -24.82
N ARG A 16 20.32 -11.74 -25.66
CA ARG A 16 20.89 -12.58 -26.71
C ARG A 16 21.32 -11.82 -27.98
N ALA A 17 21.04 -10.51 -28.07
CA ALA A 17 21.45 -9.73 -29.22
C ALA A 17 22.96 -9.45 -29.18
N CYS A 18 23.58 -9.44 -30.35
CA CYS A 18 24.88 -8.83 -30.52
C CYS A 18 24.70 -7.35 -30.83
N VAL A 19 25.56 -6.50 -30.29
CA VAL A 19 25.49 -5.06 -30.45
C VAL A 19 26.80 -4.52 -31.03
N ARG A 20 26.68 -3.54 -31.92
CA ARG A 20 27.82 -2.75 -32.39
C ARG A 20 27.90 -1.47 -31.55
N VAL A 21 29.09 -1.22 -31.04
CA VAL A 21 29.41 -0.10 -30.16
C VAL A 21 30.14 0.96 -30.98
N LYS A 22 29.92 2.24 -30.67
CA LYS A 22 30.59 3.38 -31.32
C LYS A 22 32.09 3.32 -31.11
N ALA A 23 32.86 3.71 -32.13
CA ALA A 23 34.32 3.68 -32.11
C ALA A 23 34.93 4.51 -30.94
N GLU A 24 34.40 5.70 -30.71
CA GLU A 24 34.81 6.61 -29.61
C GLU A 24 34.74 5.92 -28.24
N PHE A 25 33.66 5.17 -27.98
CA PHE A 25 33.51 4.46 -26.72
C PHE A 25 34.44 3.24 -26.63
N LEU A 26 34.71 2.56 -27.75
CA LEU A 26 35.67 1.45 -27.77
C LEU A 26 37.10 1.91 -27.50
N GLU A 27 37.46 3.15 -27.82
CA GLU A 27 38.73 3.76 -27.41
C GLU A 27 38.76 4.02 -25.91
N ALA A 28 37.73 4.68 -25.35
CA ALA A 28 37.61 4.89 -23.92
C ALA A 28 37.64 3.57 -23.12
N LEU A 29 36.94 2.55 -23.62
CA LEU A 29 36.90 1.22 -23.03
C LEU A 29 38.30 0.56 -23.00
N ARG A 30 39.12 0.76 -24.04
CA ARG A 30 40.49 0.24 -24.08
C ARG A 30 41.38 0.91 -23.03
N SER A 31 41.32 2.24 -22.93
CA SER A 31 42.07 2.99 -21.93
C SER A 31 41.72 2.56 -20.50
N GLU A 32 40.42 2.35 -20.21
CA GLU A 32 39.96 1.93 -18.88
C GLU A 32 40.44 0.51 -18.53
N ILE A 33 40.49 -0.40 -19.51
CA ILE A 33 41.00 -1.76 -19.32
C ILE A 33 42.50 -1.75 -19.00
N GLU A 34 43.27 -0.84 -19.58
CA GLU A 34 44.72 -0.71 -19.33
C GLU A 34 45.02 -0.13 -17.94
N LEU A 35 44.16 0.76 -17.43
CA LEU A 35 44.31 1.40 -16.11
C LEU A 35 44.03 0.43 -14.93
N LYS A 36 43.16 -0.56 -15.09
CA LYS A 36 42.84 -1.54 -14.03
C LYS A 36 43.91 -2.64 -13.92
N ARG A 37 44.25 -3.04 -12.68
CA ARG A 37 45.25 -4.10 -12.39
C ARG A 37 44.95 -5.39 -13.18
N GLY A 38 45.95 -5.89 -13.90
CA GLY A 38 45.89 -7.15 -14.64
C GLY A 38 45.43 -7.05 -16.11
N GLY A 39 45.04 -5.85 -16.56
CA GLY A 39 44.79 -5.53 -17.97
C GLY A 39 43.79 -6.46 -18.67
N LEU A 40 44.00 -6.65 -19.98
CA LEU A 40 43.12 -7.46 -20.83
C LEU A 40 43.02 -8.93 -20.38
N ARG A 41 44.11 -9.51 -19.88
CA ARG A 41 44.16 -10.92 -19.47
C ARG A 41 43.24 -11.16 -18.27
N SER A 42 43.41 -10.35 -17.23
CA SER A 42 42.64 -10.49 -15.99
C SER A 42 41.14 -10.24 -16.22
N LEU A 43 40.79 -9.27 -17.07
CA LEU A 43 39.38 -9.06 -17.45
C LEU A 43 38.80 -10.25 -18.21
N SER A 44 39.56 -10.83 -19.15
CA SER A 44 39.12 -11.97 -19.97
C SER A 44 38.76 -13.21 -19.13
N GLU A 45 39.54 -13.47 -18.08
CA GLU A 45 39.31 -14.55 -17.12
C GLU A 45 38.03 -14.31 -16.30
N ARG A 46 37.83 -13.09 -15.77
CA ARG A 46 36.62 -12.74 -14.98
C ARG A 46 35.33 -12.77 -15.79
N ILE A 47 35.36 -12.29 -17.03
CA ILE A 47 34.16 -12.34 -17.91
C ILE A 47 33.96 -13.71 -18.57
N GLY A 48 34.92 -14.62 -18.50
CA GLY A 48 34.84 -15.95 -19.11
C GLY A 48 34.78 -15.91 -20.63
N VAL A 49 35.60 -15.06 -21.26
CA VAL A 49 35.73 -14.93 -22.72
C VAL A 49 37.21 -15.04 -23.07
N SER A 50 37.55 -15.71 -24.17
CA SER A 50 38.97 -15.82 -24.58
C SER A 50 39.59 -14.44 -24.84
N ARG A 51 40.88 -14.31 -24.57
CA ARG A 51 41.61 -13.04 -24.77
C ARG A 51 41.53 -12.54 -26.21
N SER A 52 41.57 -13.44 -27.19
CA SER A 52 41.43 -13.10 -28.61
C SER A 52 40.03 -12.56 -28.93
N THR A 53 38.98 -13.20 -28.42
CA THR A 53 37.61 -12.73 -28.62
C THR A 53 37.36 -11.38 -27.94
N LEU A 54 37.85 -11.19 -26.71
CA LEU A 54 37.76 -9.90 -26.02
C LEU A 54 38.51 -8.80 -26.79
N HIS A 55 39.71 -9.11 -27.31
CA HIS A 55 40.45 -8.19 -28.18
C HIS A 55 39.61 -7.79 -29.41
N HIS A 56 38.94 -8.73 -30.07
CA HIS A 56 38.10 -8.42 -31.23
C HIS A 56 36.89 -7.55 -30.88
N TYR A 57 36.33 -7.70 -29.67
CA TYR A 57 35.26 -6.83 -29.17
C TYR A 57 35.73 -5.39 -28.99
N ILE A 58 36.84 -5.18 -28.28
CA ILE A 58 37.32 -3.83 -27.95
C ILE A 58 37.95 -3.10 -29.15
N THR A 59 38.41 -3.81 -30.17
CA THR A 59 38.86 -3.21 -31.43
C THR A 59 37.73 -3.03 -32.46
N GLY A 60 36.48 -3.39 -32.12
CA GLY A 60 35.33 -3.27 -33.02
C GLY A 60 35.34 -4.22 -34.22
N ARG A 61 36.21 -5.24 -34.22
CA ARG A 61 36.32 -6.24 -35.32
C ARG A 61 35.10 -7.14 -35.39
N CYS A 62 34.42 -7.36 -34.26
CA CYS A 62 33.15 -8.08 -34.23
C CYS A 62 32.15 -7.42 -33.26
N SER A 63 30.87 -7.78 -33.41
CA SER A 63 29.81 -7.30 -32.51
C SER A 63 29.89 -8.01 -31.16
N ILE A 64 29.53 -7.30 -30.10
CA ILE A 64 29.65 -7.79 -28.72
C ILE A 64 28.27 -8.32 -28.29
N PRO A 65 28.14 -9.55 -27.75
CA PRO A 65 26.89 -9.96 -27.11
C PRO A 65 26.50 -8.98 -26.00
N LEU A 66 25.24 -8.53 -25.96
CA LEU A 66 24.81 -7.50 -25.00
C LEU A 66 25.05 -7.93 -23.55
N LYS A 67 24.78 -9.21 -23.24
CA LYS A 67 25.09 -9.81 -21.94
C LYS A 67 26.57 -9.67 -21.58
N THR A 68 27.46 -9.86 -22.55
CA THR A 68 28.91 -9.72 -22.36
C THR A 68 29.30 -8.27 -22.18
N LEU A 69 28.75 -7.35 -22.98
CA LEU A 69 29.00 -5.91 -22.83
C LEU A 69 28.62 -5.42 -21.43
N ARG A 70 27.44 -5.81 -20.93
CA ARG A 70 27.02 -5.46 -19.56
C ARG A 70 27.97 -6.00 -18.48
N ARG A 71 28.49 -7.22 -18.66
CA ARG A 71 29.50 -7.79 -17.75
C ARG A 71 30.80 -6.99 -17.79
N ILE A 72 31.28 -6.61 -18.98
CA ILE A 72 32.48 -5.78 -19.13
C ILE A 72 32.29 -4.45 -18.38
N LEU A 73 31.17 -3.74 -18.60
CA LEU A 73 30.89 -2.47 -17.93
C LEU A 73 30.81 -2.62 -16.40
N SER A 74 30.20 -3.71 -15.92
CA SER A 74 30.10 -4.00 -14.48
C SER A 74 31.45 -4.28 -13.84
N GLU A 75 32.32 -5.06 -14.50
CA GLU A 75 33.67 -5.38 -14.02
C GLU A 75 34.59 -4.16 -14.01
N LEU A 76 34.37 -3.23 -14.95
CA LEU A 76 35.08 -1.96 -15.02
C LEU A 76 34.44 -0.88 -14.14
N GLU A 77 33.33 -1.17 -13.47
CA GLU A 77 32.57 -0.21 -12.63
C GLU A 77 32.13 1.06 -13.40
N MET A 78 31.89 0.93 -14.70
CA MET A 78 31.48 2.04 -15.56
C MET A 78 29.94 2.16 -15.57
N ASP A 79 29.40 3.23 -14.98
CA ASP A 79 27.97 3.58 -15.13
C ASP A 79 27.77 4.32 -16.45
N VAL A 80 27.49 3.56 -17.52
CA VAL A 80 27.31 4.10 -18.87
C VAL A 80 25.90 3.88 -19.36
N ASP A 81 25.34 4.92 -19.95
CA ASP A 81 24.07 4.83 -20.62
C ASP A 81 24.21 4.07 -21.95
N LEU A 82 23.64 2.86 -22.03
CA LEU A 82 23.72 2.02 -23.22
C LEU A 82 23.29 2.75 -24.50
N TYR A 83 22.37 3.70 -24.43
CA TYR A 83 22.01 4.48 -25.60
C TYR A 83 23.20 5.25 -26.19
N SER A 84 24.01 5.87 -25.33
CA SER A 84 25.11 6.73 -25.78
C SER A 84 26.16 5.98 -26.60
N ILE A 85 26.27 4.67 -26.41
CA ILE A 85 27.35 3.84 -26.95
C ILE A 85 26.92 2.88 -28.07
N LEU A 86 25.62 2.60 -28.25
CA LEU A 86 25.16 1.60 -29.22
C LEU A 86 24.80 2.20 -30.58
N GLU A 87 25.27 1.58 -31.67
CA GLU A 87 24.93 1.97 -33.05
C GLU A 87 23.83 1.09 -33.67
N SER A 88 23.94 -0.22 -33.46
CA SER A 88 23.03 -1.21 -34.05
C SER A 88 23.03 -2.50 -33.25
N ALA A 89 21.97 -3.28 -33.42
CA ALA A 89 21.85 -4.62 -32.87
C ALA A 89 21.66 -5.65 -33.99
N SER A 90 22.07 -6.89 -33.73
CA SER A 90 21.86 -8.01 -34.64
C SER A 90 21.47 -9.29 -33.91
N ILE A 91 20.60 -10.07 -34.55
CA ILE A 91 20.20 -11.42 -34.12
C ILE A 91 20.07 -12.29 -35.37
N ALA A 92 20.74 -13.44 -35.38
CA ALA A 92 20.65 -14.43 -36.48
C ALA A 92 20.81 -13.79 -37.88
N GLY A 93 21.84 -12.96 -38.06
CA GLY A 93 22.12 -12.25 -39.32
C GLY A 93 21.26 -11.03 -39.60
N SER A 94 20.11 -10.84 -38.92
CA SER A 94 19.28 -9.65 -39.07
C SER A 94 19.89 -8.48 -38.30
N LYS A 95 20.34 -7.43 -39.01
CA LYS A 95 20.82 -6.18 -38.43
C LYS A 95 19.68 -5.16 -38.33
N LEU A 96 19.67 -4.37 -37.26
CA LEU A 96 18.73 -3.27 -37.04
C LEU A 96 19.51 -2.07 -36.53
N LYS A 97 19.42 -0.94 -37.25
CA LYS A 97 19.91 0.34 -36.74
C LYS A 97 18.99 0.77 -35.61
N LEU A 98 19.57 1.16 -34.48
CA LEU A 98 18.80 1.54 -33.31
C LEU A 98 18.64 3.06 -33.31
N PRO A 99 17.41 3.58 -33.40
CA PRO A 99 17.15 4.95 -33.02
C PRO A 99 17.46 5.10 -31.53
N GLY A 100 17.72 6.33 -31.12
CA GLY A 100 18.04 6.57 -29.72
C GLY A 100 16.85 6.45 -28.80
N GLU A 101 16.03 7.48 -28.86
CA GLU A 101 14.77 7.54 -28.14
C GLU A 101 13.69 6.78 -28.89
N ILE A 102 12.76 6.22 -28.13
CA ILE A 102 11.54 5.63 -28.66
C ILE A 102 10.59 6.79 -28.98
N PRO A 103 10.28 7.09 -30.25
CA PRO A 103 9.30 8.11 -30.55
C PRO A 103 7.91 7.64 -30.09
N PRO A 104 7.02 8.54 -29.62
CA PRO A 104 5.71 8.15 -29.11
C PRO A 104 4.90 7.28 -30.08
N ASP A 105 4.92 7.60 -31.37
CA ASP A 105 4.16 6.86 -32.39
C ASP A 105 4.68 5.44 -32.65
N PHE A 106 5.92 5.10 -32.26
CA PHE A 106 6.33 3.69 -32.24
C PHE A 106 5.44 2.86 -31.31
N MET A 107 4.97 3.44 -30.22
CA MET A 107 4.09 2.73 -29.30
C MET A 107 2.73 2.43 -29.90
N TYR A 108 2.27 3.19 -30.90
CA TYR A 108 1.09 2.83 -31.69
C TYR A 108 1.29 1.49 -32.40
N PHE A 109 2.44 1.31 -33.04
CA PHE A 109 2.80 0.04 -33.66
C PHE A 109 2.82 -1.09 -32.63
N VAL A 110 3.44 -0.88 -31.46
CA VAL A 110 3.43 -1.87 -30.36
C VAL A 110 2.01 -2.23 -29.94
N GLY A 111 1.12 -1.25 -29.78
CA GLY A 111 -0.27 -1.45 -29.39
C GLY A 111 -1.08 -2.24 -30.43
N ALA A 112 -0.92 -1.91 -31.71
CA ALA A 112 -1.54 -2.65 -32.80
C ALA A 112 -1.05 -4.11 -32.86
N ILE A 113 0.25 -4.34 -32.64
CA ILE A 113 0.82 -5.69 -32.59
C ILE A 113 0.35 -6.47 -31.35
N MET A 114 0.15 -5.80 -30.21
CA MET A 114 -0.44 -6.40 -29.01
C MET A 114 -1.85 -6.95 -29.28
N GLY A 115 -2.67 -6.26 -30.07
CA GLY A 115 -4.02 -6.71 -30.40
C GLY A 115 -4.09 -7.72 -31.55
N ASP A 116 -3.93 -7.27 -32.79
CA ASP A 116 -4.09 -8.13 -33.99
C ASP A 116 -2.77 -8.68 -34.55
N GLY A 117 -1.61 -8.28 -34.00
CA GLY A 117 -0.31 -8.75 -34.50
C GLY A 117 0.06 -10.17 -34.07
N THR A 118 0.86 -10.88 -34.86
CA THR A 118 1.43 -12.17 -34.51
C THR A 118 2.94 -12.18 -34.71
N ILE A 119 3.65 -12.85 -33.80
CA ILE A 119 5.10 -13.11 -33.95
C ILE A 119 5.24 -14.61 -34.09
N ASN A 120 5.68 -15.06 -35.27
CA ASN A 120 5.86 -16.49 -35.53
C ASN A 120 7.20 -17.01 -34.95
N GLN A 121 7.41 -18.32 -35.03
CA GLN A 121 8.64 -18.96 -34.55
C GLN A 121 9.91 -18.44 -35.25
N ASN A 122 9.78 -18.09 -36.54
CA ASN A 122 10.85 -17.51 -37.36
C ASN A 122 11.05 -16.00 -37.10
N ARG A 123 10.48 -15.45 -36.02
CA ARG A 123 10.64 -14.05 -35.60
C ARG A 123 10.19 -13.04 -36.67
N LYS A 124 9.23 -13.44 -37.50
CA LYS A 124 8.51 -12.54 -38.42
C LYS A 124 7.28 -12.00 -37.71
N VAL A 125 7.13 -10.69 -37.76
CA VAL A 125 5.94 -9.99 -37.25
C VAL A 125 4.95 -9.87 -38.39
N ARG A 126 3.69 -10.24 -38.16
CA ARG A 126 2.58 -10.02 -39.09
C ARG A 126 1.47 -9.24 -38.40
N LEU A 127 0.91 -8.24 -39.07
CA LEU A 127 -0.30 -7.52 -38.63
C LEU A 127 -1.35 -7.60 -39.74
N TYR A 128 -2.58 -7.96 -39.40
CA TYR A 128 -3.67 -8.07 -40.35
C TYR A 128 -4.96 -7.50 -39.76
N CYS A 129 -5.44 -6.40 -40.33
CA CYS A 129 -6.66 -5.70 -39.90
C CYS A 129 -7.58 -5.50 -41.11
N PRO A 130 -8.42 -6.48 -41.49
CA PRO A 130 -9.16 -6.45 -42.75
C PRO A 130 -10.16 -5.29 -42.85
N LEU A 131 -10.79 -4.92 -41.74
CA LEU A 131 -11.80 -3.85 -41.69
C LEU A 131 -11.20 -2.45 -41.54
N ASP A 132 -9.90 -2.34 -41.27
CA ASP A 132 -9.22 -1.10 -40.89
C ASP A 132 -7.80 -1.08 -41.50
N GLN A 133 -7.72 -1.11 -42.85
CA GLN A 133 -6.45 -1.12 -43.59
C GLN A 133 -5.58 0.12 -43.33
N ASP A 134 -6.19 1.24 -42.97
CA ASP A 134 -5.50 2.46 -42.55
C ASP A 134 -4.65 2.27 -41.28
N VAL A 135 -5.02 1.33 -40.40
CA VAL A 135 -4.19 0.91 -39.25
C VAL A 135 -2.92 0.21 -39.72
N VAL A 136 -3.03 -0.67 -40.71
CA VAL A 136 -1.90 -1.42 -41.30
C VAL A 136 -0.94 -0.46 -42.02
N GLU A 137 -1.48 0.45 -42.83
CA GLU A 137 -0.71 1.48 -43.53
C GLU A 137 0.04 2.41 -42.57
N ARG A 138 -0.62 2.86 -41.49
CA ARG A 138 0.00 3.69 -40.45
C ARG A 138 1.16 2.93 -39.79
N CYS A 139 0.95 1.67 -39.44
CA CYS A 139 1.99 0.83 -38.88
C CYS A 139 3.19 0.70 -39.83
N LEU A 140 2.96 0.46 -41.13
CA LEU A 140 4.01 0.41 -42.15
C LEU A 140 4.82 1.71 -42.20
N LYS A 141 4.14 2.86 -42.24
CA LYS A 141 4.80 4.19 -42.27
C LYS A 141 5.71 4.39 -41.06
N ILE A 142 5.24 4.03 -39.87
CA ILE A 142 6.00 4.13 -38.62
C ILE A 142 7.26 3.25 -38.68
N VAL A 143 7.12 1.95 -38.99
CA VAL A 143 8.28 1.04 -38.99
C VAL A 143 9.28 1.33 -40.10
N ARG A 144 8.83 1.75 -41.28
CA ARG A 144 9.74 2.18 -42.35
C ARG A 144 10.50 3.45 -42.00
N ARG A 145 9.82 4.45 -41.44
CA ARG A 145 10.48 5.71 -41.05
C ARG A 145 11.53 5.49 -39.96
N ILE A 146 11.23 4.63 -38.97
CA ILE A 146 12.11 4.43 -37.82
C ILE A 146 13.25 3.45 -38.12
N PHE A 147 12.95 2.36 -38.83
CA PHE A 147 13.88 1.23 -38.97
C PHE A 147 14.21 0.86 -40.41
N GLY A 148 13.52 1.44 -41.40
CA GLY A 148 13.70 1.08 -42.81
C GLY A 148 13.21 -0.32 -43.18
N VAL A 149 12.37 -0.95 -42.35
CA VAL A 149 11.89 -2.32 -42.57
C VAL A 149 10.38 -2.39 -42.75
N GLY A 150 9.92 -3.45 -43.42
CA GLY A 150 8.52 -3.82 -43.52
C GLY A 150 7.90 -3.57 -44.89
N TYR A 151 6.88 -4.37 -45.21
CA TYR A 151 6.10 -4.29 -46.44
C TYR A 151 4.67 -4.80 -46.19
N ILE A 152 3.76 -4.46 -47.09
CA ILE A 152 2.39 -4.99 -47.11
C ILE A 152 2.32 -6.01 -48.25
N ASP A 153 1.74 -7.18 -47.98
CA ASP A 153 1.51 -8.22 -49.00
C ASP A 153 0.27 -7.93 -49.85
N LYS A 154 -0.03 -8.80 -50.83
CA LYS A 154 -1.21 -8.66 -51.70
C LYS A 154 -2.53 -8.75 -50.93
N GLN A 155 -2.51 -9.37 -49.75
CA GLN A 155 -3.66 -9.59 -48.88
C GLN A 155 -3.87 -8.42 -47.90
N GLY A 156 -3.05 -7.37 -47.96
CA GLY A 156 -3.15 -6.22 -47.05
C GLY A 156 -2.65 -6.53 -45.63
N SER A 157 -1.79 -7.53 -45.46
CA SER A 157 -1.09 -7.83 -44.20
C SER A 157 0.27 -7.14 -44.18
N LEU A 158 0.60 -6.44 -43.10
CA LEU A 158 1.94 -5.93 -42.85
C LEU A 158 2.84 -7.08 -42.37
N PHE A 159 4.02 -7.19 -42.98
CA PHE A 159 5.11 -8.06 -42.54
C PHE A 159 6.33 -7.26 -42.14
N VAL A 160 6.95 -7.64 -41.02
CA VAL A 160 8.28 -7.14 -40.62
C VAL A 160 9.20 -8.32 -40.34
N ASN A 161 10.17 -8.52 -41.23
CA ASN A 161 11.13 -9.62 -41.21
C ASN A 161 12.44 -9.17 -40.54
N ASN A 162 12.39 -8.91 -39.23
CA ASN A 162 13.60 -8.55 -38.47
C ASN A 162 13.59 -9.17 -37.07
N SER A 163 14.53 -10.09 -36.83
CA SER A 163 14.62 -10.85 -35.59
C SER A 163 14.92 -9.99 -34.35
N VAL A 164 15.64 -8.88 -34.52
CA VAL A 164 15.90 -7.92 -33.45
C VAL A 164 14.58 -7.27 -33.03
N LEU A 165 13.86 -6.66 -33.97
CA LEU A 165 12.59 -5.98 -33.67
C LEU A 165 11.55 -6.94 -33.08
N ALA A 166 11.41 -8.15 -33.64
CA ALA A 166 10.49 -9.14 -33.09
C ALA A 166 10.85 -9.54 -31.65
N SER A 167 12.13 -9.63 -31.32
CA SER A 167 12.57 -9.91 -29.95
C SER A 167 12.42 -8.69 -29.02
N MET A 168 12.52 -7.47 -29.55
CA MET A 168 12.20 -6.26 -28.79
C MET A 168 10.72 -6.19 -28.45
N LEU A 169 9.83 -6.56 -29.38
CA LEU A 169 8.38 -6.61 -29.13
C LEU A 169 8.01 -7.55 -27.98
N GLU A 170 8.75 -8.64 -27.77
CA GLU A 170 8.59 -9.49 -26.58
C GLU A 170 8.92 -8.74 -25.29
N LYS A 171 9.98 -7.92 -25.28
CA LYS A 171 10.31 -7.04 -24.15
C LYS A 171 9.28 -5.92 -23.94
N PHE A 172 8.55 -5.54 -24.98
CA PHE A 172 7.38 -4.66 -24.88
C PHE A 172 6.10 -5.40 -24.42
N GLY A 173 6.12 -6.73 -24.32
CA GLY A 173 5.00 -7.52 -23.79
C GLY A 173 4.19 -8.30 -24.83
N VAL A 174 4.69 -8.42 -26.07
CA VAL A 174 4.09 -9.25 -27.13
C VAL A 174 4.83 -10.58 -27.26
N PRO A 175 4.35 -11.67 -26.64
CA PRO A 175 5.05 -12.96 -26.72
C PRO A 175 4.94 -13.59 -28.12
N ALA A 176 5.97 -14.34 -28.53
CA ALA A 176 5.89 -15.18 -29.73
C ALA A 176 4.92 -16.37 -29.56
N GLY A 177 4.29 -16.77 -30.66
CA GLY A 177 3.33 -17.89 -30.70
C GLY A 177 1.96 -17.55 -30.10
N ARG A 178 1.42 -18.44 -29.26
CA ARG A 178 0.08 -18.28 -28.65
C ARG A 178 0.08 -17.14 -27.63
N LYS A 179 -0.28 -15.93 -28.09
CA LYS A 179 -0.19 -14.69 -27.31
C LYS A 179 -1.46 -14.28 -26.55
N ALA A 180 -2.65 -14.69 -26.98
CA ALA A 180 -3.92 -14.06 -26.57
C ALA A 180 -4.13 -13.96 -25.04
N ARG A 181 -3.72 -14.98 -24.28
CA ARG A 181 -3.81 -15.00 -22.80
C ARG A 181 -2.53 -14.52 -22.09
N LYS A 182 -1.42 -14.37 -22.82
CA LYS A 182 -0.08 -14.07 -22.28
C LYS A 182 0.38 -12.63 -22.57
N VAL A 183 -0.27 -11.94 -23.49
CA VAL A 183 0.02 -10.53 -23.80
C VAL A 183 -0.16 -9.68 -22.54
N ASP A 184 0.77 -8.77 -22.33
CA ASP A 184 0.85 -7.97 -21.11
C ASP A 184 1.54 -6.63 -21.39
N ILE A 185 1.42 -5.66 -20.48
CA ILE A 185 2.14 -4.38 -20.53
C ILE A 185 3.22 -4.38 -19.43
N PRO A 186 4.50 -4.52 -19.76
CA PRO A 186 5.58 -4.56 -18.78
C PRO A 186 5.67 -3.29 -17.93
N SER A 187 6.21 -3.40 -16.71
CA SER A 187 6.37 -2.26 -15.79
C SER A 187 7.18 -1.11 -16.39
N ALA A 188 8.17 -1.43 -17.24
CA ALA A 188 8.92 -0.48 -18.03
C ALA A 188 8.00 0.37 -18.94
N VAL A 189 7.07 -0.27 -19.66
CA VAL A 189 6.10 0.41 -20.51
C VAL A 189 5.09 1.19 -19.66
N MET A 190 4.58 0.60 -18.57
CA MET A 190 3.61 1.26 -17.65
C MET A 190 4.09 2.62 -17.12
N ARG A 191 5.40 2.82 -16.99
CA ARG A 191 6.04 4.05 -16.49
C ARG A 191 6.36 5.08 -17.58
N MET A 192 6.13 4.78 -18.85
CA MET A 192 6.43 5.71 -19.94
C MET A 192 5.61 7.01 -19.83
N PRO A 193 6.07 8.11 -20.48
CA PRO A 193 5.33 9.37 -20.56
C PRO A 193 3.92 9.20 -21.15
N LYS A 194 3.02 10.13 -20.84
CA LYS A 194 1.62 10.09 -21.33
C LYS A 194 1.54 10.05 -22.87
N SER A 195 2.45 10.70 -23.58
CA SER A 195 2.51 10.68 -25.05
C SER A 195 2.70 9.28 -25.61
N HIS A 196 3.61 8.49 -25.04
CA HIS A 196 3.86 7.09 -25.42
C HIS A 196 2.70 6.17 -25.07
N ILE A 197 2.14 6.30 -23.87
CA ILE A 197 0.98 5.50 -23.45
C ILE A 197 -0.24 5.82 -24.31
N ARG A 198 -0.43 7.09 -24.70
CA ARG A 198 -1.51 7.51 -25.58
C ARG A 198 -1.47 6.73 -26.89
N GLU A 199 -0.32 6.71 -27.56
CA GLU A 199 -0.16 5.99 -28.82
C GLU A 199 -0.30 4.47 -28.62
N LEU A 200 0.24 3.90 -27.53
CA LEU A 200 0.04 2.48 -27.18
C LEU A 200 -1.44 2.12 -27.08
N LEU A 201 -2.20 2.88 -26.28
CA LEU A 201 -3.63 2.65 -26.11
C LEU A 201 -4.38 2.86 -27.43
N LYS A 202 -4.02 3.89 -28.20
CA LYS A 202 -4.64 4.16 -29.49
C LYS A 202 -4.49 2.98 -30.46
N GLY A 203 -3.28 2.43 -30.60
CA GLY A 203 -3.03 1.25 -31.44
C GLY A 203 -3.79 0.01 -30.97
N LEU A 204 -3.87 -0.22 -29.66
CA LEU A 204 -4.60 -1.35 -29.08
C LEU A 204 -6.12 -1.24 -29.25
N PHE A 205 -6.68 -0.04 -29.08
CA PHE A 205 -8.11 0.22 -29.31
C PHE A 205 -8.45 0.22 -30.82
N ASP A 206 -7.54 0.63 -31.69
CA ASP A 206 -7.72 0.55 -33.14
C ASP A 206 -7.79 -0.89 -33.65
N THR A 207 -7.20 -1.87 -32.96
CA THR A 207 -7.36 -3.30 -33.28
C THR A 207 -8.56 -3.90 -32.54
N ASP A 208 -8.47 -4.04 -31.21
CA ASP A 208 -9.44 -4.81 -30.40
C ASP A 208 -10.57 -3.95 -29.81
N GLY A 209 -10.50 -2.63 -29.99
CA GLY A 209 -11.48 -1.70 -29.45
C GLY A 209 -12.73 -1.56 -30.33
N THR A 210 -13.85 -1.26 -29.71
CA THR A 210 -15.12 -1.02 -30.39
C THR A 210 -15.85 0.17 -29.80
N VAL A 211 -16.64 0.84 -30.65
CA VAL A 211 -17.57 1.90 -30.25
C VAL A 211 -18.99 1.36 -30.43
N TYR A 212 -19.70 1.23 -29.32
CA TYR A 212 -21.10 0.84 -29.32
C TYR A 212 -21.99 2.05 -29.04
N ILE A 213 -22.88 2.35 -29.99
CA ILE A 213 -23.86 3.42 -29.87
C ILE A 213 -25.22 2.77 -29.56
N ARG A 214 -25.87 3.19 -28.47
CA ARG A 214 -27.21 2.70 -28.14
C ARG A 214 -28.25 3.34 -29.07
N LYS A 215 -29.39 2.65 -29.26
CA LYS A 215 -30.56 3.21 -29.97
C LYS A 215 -31.07 4.47 -29.24
N THR A 216 -31.07 4.43 -27.90
CA THR A 216 -31.35 5.58 -27.04
C THR A 216 -30.11 6.47 -26.85
N HIS A 217 -30.23 7.59 -26.13
CA HIS A 217 -29.12 8.49 -25.84
C HIS A 217 -27.99 7.74 -25.11
N GLY A 218 -26.80 7.67 -25.71
CA GLY A 218 -25.60 7.13 -25.07
C GLY A 218 -24.83 6.08 -25.88
N GLY A 219 -23.81 5.53 -25.25
CA GLY A 219 -22.91 4.55 -25.85
C GLY A 219 -21.71 4.29 -24.98
N ARG A 220 -20.83 3.40 -25.43
CA ARG A 220 -19.61 3.00 -24.74
C ARG A 220 -18.49 2.77 -25.73
N VAL A 221 -17.26 2.96 -25.26
CA VAL A 221 -16.06 2.45 -25.90
C VAL A 221 -15.62 1.22 -25.11
N ALA A 222 -15.30 0.11 -25.77
CA ALA A 222 -14.90 -1.11 -25.10
C ALA A 222 -13.69 -1.74 -25.77
N LEU A 223 -12.83 -2.39 -24.99
CA LEU A 223 -11.70 -3.20 -25.44
C LEU A 223 -11.89 -4.62 -24.92
N ALA A 224 -11.87 -5.62 -25.80
CA ALA A 224 -11.96 -7.03 -25.42
C ALA A 224 -10.57 -7.69 -25.44
N THR A 225 -10.27 -8.57 -24.49
CA THR A 225 -9.01 -9.33 -24.45
C THR A 225 -9.18 -10.64 -23.68
N ALA A 226 -8.42 -11.67 -24.03
CA ALA A 226 -8.35 -12.92 -23.26
C ALA A 226 -7.32 -12.85 -22.10
N SER A 227 -6.54 -11.76 -22.00
CA SER A 227 -5.55 -11.55 -20.94
C SER A 227 -6.10 -10.67 -19.81
N ARG A 228 -6.28 -11.27 -18.63
CA ARG A 228 -6.70 -10.54 -17.42
C ARG A 228 -5.72 -9.44 -17.05
N LEU A 229 -4.42 -9.72 -17.15
CA LEU A 229 -3.36 -8.77 -16.83
C LEU A 229 -3.39 -7.56 -17.78
N LEU A 230 -3.59 -7.80 -19.07
CA LEU A 230 -3.73 -6.71 -20.04
C LEU A 230 -4.96 -5.85 -19.71
N ALA A 231 -6.12 -6.46 -19.42
CA ALA A 231 -7.33 -5.72 -19.05
C ALA A 231 -7.12 -4.83 -17.81
N LEU A 232 -6.50 -5.38 -16.76
CA LEU A 232 -6.18 -4.63 -15.54
C LEU A 232 -5.21 -3.47 -15.81
N LYS A 233 -4.17 -3.70 -16.60
CA LYS A 233 -3.17 -2.65 -16.90
C LYS A 233 -3.73 -1.58 -17.83
N VAL A 234 -4.56 -1.93 -18.80
CA VAL A 234 -5.28 -0.94 -19.62
C VAL A 234 -6.19 -0.10 -18.73
N HIS A 235 -6.93 -0.71 -17.80
CA HIS A 235 -7.74 0.03 -16.83
C HIS A 235 -6.89 1.04 -16.02
N LEU A 236 -5.74 0.62 -15.48
CA LEU A 236 -4.81 1.51 -14.77
C LEU A 236 -4.24 2.61 -15.66
N LEU A 237 -3.91 2.32 -16.92
CA LEU A 237 -3.40 3.32 -17.85
C LEU A 237 -4.46 4.35 -18.24
N LEU A 238 -5.72 3.94 -18.42
CA LEU A 238 -6.84 4.86 -18.66
C LEU A 238 -7.03 5.84 -17.49
N LEU A 239 -6.85 5.37 -16.25
CA LEU A 239 -6.87 6.24 -15.07
C LEU A 239 -5.78 7.33 -15.10
N ARG A 240 -4.62 7.10 -15.74
CA ARG A 240 -3.59 8.15 -15.93
C ARG A 240 -4.08 9.32 -16.79
N PHE A 241 -5.07 9.10 -17.66
CA PHE A 241 -5.75 10.14 -18.45
C PHE A 241 -7.03 10.65 -17.74
N GLY A 242 -7.29 10.19 -16.52
CA GLY A 242 -8.53 10.47 -15.79
C GLY A 242 -9.77 9.96 -16.51
N ILE A 243 -9.63 8.86 -17.24
CA ILE A 243 -10.69 8.11 -17.92
C ILE A 243 -11.04 6.93 -17.01
N THR A 244 -12.27 6.90 -16.51
CA THR A 244 -12.78 5.78 -15.72
C THR A 244 -13.27 4.67 -16.64
N SER A 245 -13.00 3.42 -16.26
CA SER A 245 -13.49 2.24 -16.97
C SER A 245 -13.87 1.13 -16.01
N ARG A 246 -14.62 0.14 -16.49
CA ARG A 246 -15.00 -1.07 -15.75
C ARG A 246 -14.45 -2.29 -16.45
N ILE A 247 -14.13 -3.33 -15.68
CA ILE A 247 -13.70 -4.61 -16.21
C ILE A 247 -14.82 -5.61 -15.99
N TYR A 248 -15.26 -6.25 -17.08
CA TYR A 248 -16.21 -7.35 -17.05
C TYR A 248 -15.53 -8.63 -17.48
N GLU A 249 -15.80 -9.73 -16.79
CA GLU A 249 -15.38 -11.07 -17.19
C GLU A 249 -16.58 -11.80 -17.80
N SER A 250 -16.38 -12.38 -18.98
CA SER A 250 -17.38 -13.22 -19.63
C SER A 250 -17.27 -14.67 -19.13
N SER A 251 -18.35 -15.44 -19.31
CA SER A 251 -18.35 -16.88 -19.02
C SER A 251 -17.32 -17.67 -19.83
N ALA A 252 -16.91 -17.16 -21.00
CA ALA A 252 -15.87 -17.75 -21.84
C ALA A 252 -14.43 -17.42 -21.39
N GLY A 253 -14.27 -16.71 -20.26
CA GLY A 253 -12.97 -16.31 -19.72
C GLY A 253 -12.29 -15.23 -20.56
N SER A 254 -13.07 -14.32 -21.15
CA SER A 254 -12.59 -13.08 -21.79
C SER A 254 -12.94 -11.86 -20.95
N TYR A 255 -12.10 -10.84 -21.01
CA TYR A 255 -12.22 -9.61 -20.25
C TYR A 255 -12.56 -8.44 -21.16
N THR A 256 -13.51 -7.61 -20.75
CA THR A 256 -13.88 -6.39 -21.45
C THR A 256 -13.61 -5.18 -20.57
N VAL A 257 -12.74 -4.28 -21.03
CA VAL A 257 -12.53 -2.96 -20.43
C VAL A 257 -13.49 -1.97 -21.07
N GLU A 258 -14.48 -1.50 -20.33
CA GLU A 258 -15.56 -0.65 -20.81
C GLU A 258 -15.44 0.78 -20.27
N ILE A 259 -15.46 1.76 -21.18
CA ILE A 259 -15.59 3.19 -20.92
C ILE A 259 -17.02 3.60 -21.28
N ALA A 260 -17.87 3.75 -20.27
CA ALA A 260 -19.30 4.03 -20.47
C ALA A 260 -19.75 5.41 -19.95
N ASP A 261 -19.01 6.00 -19.01
CA ASP A 261 -19.37 7.32 -18.52
C ASP A 261 -19.07 8.39 -19.58
N ARG A 262 -20.05 9.25 -19.83
CA ARG A 262 -19.99 10.28 -20.87
C ARG A 262 -18.72 11.13 -20.81
N MET A 263 -18.30 11.53 -19.60
CA MET A 263 -17.10 12.35 -19.43
C MET A 263 -15.83 11.61 -19.83
N SER A 264 -15.70 10.33 -19.48
CA SER A 264 -14.55 9.52 -19.89
C SER A 264 -14.59 9.15 -21.36
N VAL A 265 -15.76 8.97 -21.98
CA VAL A 265 -15.87 8.81 -23.44
C VAL A 265 -15.40 10.07 -24.17
N ILE A 266 -15.82 11.26 -23.69
CA ILE A 266 -15.36 12.55 -24.25
C ILE A 266 -13.85 12.71 -24.05
N LYS A 267 -13.33 12.41 -22.85
CA LYS A 267 -11.88 12.43 -22.60
C LYS A 267 -11.14 11.43 -23.48
N PHE A 268 -11.65 10.22 -23.65
CA PHE A 268 -11.07 9.23 -24.55
C PHE A 268 -10.99 9.78 -25.97
N SER A 269 -12.06 10.41 -26.46
CA SER A 269 -12.08 11.05 -27.78
C SER A 269 -11.03 12.14 -27.95
N LYS A 270 -10.82 12.98 -26.93
CA LYS A 270 -9.85 14.07 -26.95
C LYS A 270 -8.40 13.62 -26.74
N GLU A 271 -8.18 12.71 -25.79
CA GLU A 271 -6.85 12.34 -25.31
C GLU A 271 -6.24 11.15 -26.03
N ILE A 272 -7.03 10.21 -26.54
CA ILE A 272 -6.55 8.95 -27.15
C ILE A 272 -7.10 8.81 -28.57
N GLY A 273 -8.43 8.77 -28.68
CA GLY A 273 -9.16 8.64 -29.94
C GLY A 273 -8.87 7.34 -30.68
N PHE A 274 -9.16 7.35 -31.97
CA PHE A 274 -8.87 6.27 -32.91
C PHE A 274 -8.10 6.84 -34.11
N SER A 275 -7.23 6.04 -34.71
CA SER A 275 -6.65 6.33 -36.02
C SER A 275 -7.44 5.68 -37.14
N SER A 276 -8.14 4.56 -36.85
CA SER A 276 -9.11 3.97 -37.78
C SER A 276 -10.18 5.01 -38.12
N LYS A 277 -10.30 5.39 -39.39
CA LYS A 277 -11.31 6.33 -39.89
C LYS A 277 -12.71 5.88 -39.49
N ARG A 278 -12.98 4.57 -39.59
CA ARG A 278 -14.27 3.96 -39.27
C ARG A 278 -14.60 4.07 -37.78
N LYS A 279 -13.66 3.74 -36.89
CA LYS A 279 -13.88 3.82 -35.43
C LYS A 279 -13.90 5.27 -34.96
N ALA A 280 -13.06 6.14 -35.52
CA ALA A 280 -13.05 7.57 -35.26
C ALA A 280 -14.38 8.23 -35.64
N ALA A 281 -14.94 7.91 -36.81
CA ALA A 281 -16.24 8.41 -37.24
C ALA A 281 -17.37 7.97 -36.28
N LYS A 282 -17.36 6.69 -35.85
CA LYS A 282 -18.32 6.19 -34.85
C LYS A 282 -18.18 6.88 -33.49
N LEU A 283 -16.95 7.13 -33.03
CA LEU A 283 -16.71 7.84 -31.78
C LEU A 283 -17.19 9.29 -31.86
N SER A 284 -16.94 9.96 -32.99
CA SER A 284 -17.42 11.33 -33.24
C SER A 284 -18.95 11.37 -33.21
N ALA A 285 -19.61 10.46 -33.93
CA ALA A 285 -21.08 10.35 -33.94
C ALA A 285 -21.65 10.09 -32.52
N LEU A 286 -20.98 9.27 -31.71
CA LEU A 286 -21.37 9.05 -30.32
C LEU A 286 -21.26 10.33 -29.49
N VAL A 287 -20.14 11.05 -29.61
CA VAL A 287 -19.90 12.30 -28.85
C VAL A 287 -20.89 13.39 -29.25
N GLN A 288 -21.25 13.50 -30.53
CA GLN A 288 -22.24 14.49 -31.02
C GLN A 288 -23.66 14.23 -30.50
N ARG A 289 -24.01 12.99 -30.14
CA ARG A 289 -25.32 12.66 -29.54
C ARG A 289 -25.46 13.14 -28.10
N TYR A 290 -24.37 13.51 -27.45
CA TYR A 290 -24.39 13.93 -26.05
C TYR A 290 -24.91 15.38 -25.90
N ARG A 291 -26.14 15.53 -25.39
CA ARG A 291 -26.79 16.83 -25.10
C ARG A 291 -26.86 17.13 -23.60
N GLY A 292 -26.92 18.42 -23.24
CA GLY A 292 -27.09 18.89 -21.85
C GLY A 292 -25.94 18.49 -20.91
N SER A 293 -26.13 18.67 -19.59
CA SER A 293 -25.13 18.35 -18.58
C SER A 293 -24.96 16.84 -18.36
N PRO A 294 -23.72 16.31 -18.24
CA PRO A 294 -23.49 14.89 -17.96
C PRO A 294 -24.08 14.47 -16.61
N ARG A 295 -25.05 13.56 -16.62
CA ARG A 295 -25.53 12.88 -15.40
C ARG A 295 -24.62 11.70 -15.04
N THR A 296 -23.36 11.98 -14.67
CA THR A 296 -22.37 10.94 -14.34
C THR A 296 -22.38 10.56 -12.87
N LYS A 297 -22.62 9.28 -12.57
CA LYS A 297 -22.49 8.71 -11.22
C LYS A 297 -21.04 8.50 -10.76
N SER A 298 -20.05 8.64 -11.65
CA SER A 298 -18.61 8.43 -11.35
C SER A 298 -17.90 9.68 -10.80
N ARG A 299 -18.54 10.85 -10.80
CA ARG A 299 -17.95 12.12 -10.32
C ARG A 299 -18.80 12.77 -9.24
N VAL A 300 -19.16 11.94 -8.27
CA VAL A 300 -20.00 12.35 -7.16
C VAL A 300 -19.33 11.97 -5.86
N VAL A 301 -19.59 12.74 -4.82
CA VAL A 301 -19.22 12.43 -3.46
C VAL A 301 -20.48 11.97 -2.74
N PRO A 302 -20.50 10.78 -2.10
CA PRO A 302 -21.64 10.33 -1.32
C PRO A 302 -22.01 11.36 -0.26
N LEU A 303 -23.30 11.66 -0.09
CA LEU A 303 -23.72 12.69 0.87
C LEU A 303 -23.38 12.34 2.31
N ARG A 304 -23.40 11.06 2.69
CA ARG A 304 -22.87 10.59 3.98
C ARG A 304 -21.41 11.02 4.29
N VAL A 305 -20.64 11.37 3.27
CA VAL A 305 -19.26 11.91 3.40
C VAL A 305 -19.27 13.42 3.28
N ALA A 306 -19.95 13.97 2.26
CA ALA A 306 -19.94 15.40 1.99
C ALA A 306 -20.73 16.21 3.02
N ALA A 307 -21.95 15.80 3.37
CA ALA A 307 -22.89 16.61 4.15
C ALA A 307 -22.32 17.09 5.50
N PRO A 308 -21.70 16.24 6.34
CA PRO A 308 -21.07 16.70 7.57
C PRO A 308 -19.95 17.72 7.33
N LEU A 309 -19.14 17.52 6.29
CA LEU A 309 -18.05 18.43 5.93
C LEU A 309 -18.57 19.79 5.45
N LEU A 310 -19.66 19.80 4.67
CA LEU A 310 -20.29 21.03 4.19
C LEU A 310 -20.83 21.86 5.36
N VAL A 311 -21.54 21.22 6.30
CA VAL A 311 -22.07 21.89 7.50
C VAL A 311 -20.93 22.46 8.34
N VAL A 312 -19.87 21.67 8.60
CA VAL A 312 -18.72 22.14 9.38
C VAL A 312 -18.00 23.29 8.66
N ALA A 313 -17.82 23.20 7.34
CA ALA A 313 -17.21 24.27 6.55
C ALA A 313 -18.04 25.56 6.66
N ARG A 314 -19.36 25.48 6.45
CA ARG A 314 -20.23 26.66 6.49
C ARG A 314 -20.26 27.31 7.88
N VAL A 315 -20.47 26.52 8.93
CA VAL A 315 -20.49 27.02 10.31
C VAL A 315 -19.12 27.58 10.70
N GLY A 316 -18.03 26.91 10.30
CA GLY A 316 -16.66 27.37 10.55
C GLY A 316 -16.32 28.69 9.85
N GLU A 317 -16.94 28.97 8.70
CA GLU A 317 -16.81 30.24 7.98
C GLU A 317 -17.78 31.32 8.48
N GLY A 318 -18.64 31.02 9.46
CA GLY A 318 -19.59 31.97 10.04
C GLY A 318 -20.78 32.30 9.14
N VAL A 319 -21.04 31.50 8.10
CA VAL A 319 -22.09 31.77 7.11
C VAL A 319 -23.40 31.11 7.52
N SER A 320 -24.49 31.87 7.54
CA SER A 320 -25.83 31.39 7.85
C SER A 320 -26.45 30.62 6.67
N LEU A 321 -27.48 29.82 6.95
CA LEU A 321 -28.26 29.17 5.90
C LEU A 321 -28.98 30.19 5.00
N SER A 322 -29.40 31.32 5.54
CA SER A 322 -30.10 32.37 4.77
C SER A 322 -29.18 32.97 3.70
N GLU A 323 -27.91 33.20 4.03
CA GLU A 323 -26.91 33.71 3.08
C GLU A 323 -26.61 32.70 1.96
N MET A 324 -26.65 31.40 2.26
CA MET A 324 -26.48 30.35 1.24
C MET A 324 -27.71 30.21 0.33
N ARG A 325 -28.93 30.36 0.88
CA ARG A 325 -30.19 30.30 0.12
C ARG A 325 -30.32 31.37 -0.96
N GLY A 326 -29.68 32.52 -0.78
CA GLY A 326 -29.60 33.56 -1.80
C GLY A 326 -28.84 33.13 -3.06
N LYS A 327 -28.04 32.06 -2.99
CA LYS A 327 -27.13 31.62 -4.06
C LYS A 327 -27.39 30.19 -4.54
N ILE A 328 -27.89 29.32 -3.66
CA ILE A 328 -28.17 27.92 -3.95
C ILE A 328 -29.66 27.67 -3.72
N SER A 329 -30.29 26.98 -4.68
CA SER A 329 -31.70 26.56 -4.55
C SER A 329 -31.93 25.80 -3.24
N ASP A 330 -33.03 26.13 -2.56
CA ASP A 330 -33.31 25.67 -1.20
C ASP A 330 -33.36 24.13 -1.10
N GLY A 331 -33.98 23.48 -2.09
CA GLY A 331 -34.04 22.02 -2.17
C GLY A 331 -32.68 21.34 -2.41
N SER A 332 -31.72 22.01 -3.06
CA SER A 332 -30.36 21.48 -3.23
C SER A 332 -29.54 21.67 -1.97
N LEU A 333 -29.59 22.87 -1.37
CA LEU A 333 -28.90 23.18 -0.11
C LEU A 333 -29.33 22.23 1.01
N TRP A 334 -30.65 22.07 1.20
CA TRP A 334 -31.19 21.16 2.19
C TRP A 334 -30.70 19.72 1.96
N ARG A 335 -30.78 19.24 0.72
CA ARG A 335 -30.30 17.89 0.36
C ARG A 335 -28.81 17.73 0.60
N TRP A 336 -28.00 18.74 0.30
CA TRP A 336 -26.54 18.65 0.41
C TRP A 336 -26.04 18.66 1.86
N GLU A 337 -26.69 19.42 2.75
CA GLU A 337 -26.30 19.50 4.17
C GLU A 337 -27.00 18.47 5.07
N HIS A 338 -28.17 17.95 4.69
CA HIS A 338 -28.98 17.07 5.53
C HIS A 338 -29.26 15.69 4.91
N GLY A 339 -28.85 15.46 3.66
CA GLY A 339 -29.13 14.21 2.97
C GLY A 339 -28.23 13.06 3.45
N GLU A 340 -28.83 11.99 3.98
CA GLU A 340 -28.07 10.77 4.31
C GLU A 340 -27.83 9.87 3.09
N ARG A 341 -28.77 9.90 2.13
CA ARG A 341 -28.77 9.06 0.93
C ARG A 341 -28.55 9.91 -0.32
N GLY A 342 -27.80 9.35 -1.26
CA GLY A 342 -27.49 10.00 -2.54
C GLY A 342 -26.07 10.54 -2.59
N SER A 343 -25.86 11.53 -3.44
CA SER A 343 -24.53 12.07 -3.74
C SER A 343 -24.61 13.49 -4.28
N ILE A 344 -23.60 14.29 -4.00
CA ILE A 344 -23.39 15.61 -4.62
C ILE A 344 -22.38 15.48 -5.77
N SER A 345 -22.64 16.12 -6.92
CA SER A 345 -21.66 16.14 -8.02
C SER A 345 -20.47 17.02 -7.66
N LYS A 346 -19.32 16.80 -8.30
CA LYS A 346 -18.19 17.72 -8.17
C LYS A 346 -18.52 19.15 -8.57
N THR A 347 -19.38 19.34 -9.58
CA THR A 347 -19.87 20.68 -9.96
C THR A 347 -20.73 21.29 -8.86
N GLY A 348 -21.61 20.52 -8.22
CA GLY A 348 -22.40 20.99 -7.08
C GLY A 348 -21.54 21.33 -5.87
N LEU A 349 -20.44 20.58 -5.64
CA LEU A 349 -19.45 20.95 -4.62
C LEU A 349 -18.75 22.28 -4.96
N GLN A 350 -18.40 22.50 -6.23
CA GLN A 350 -17.81 23.77 -6.68
C GLN A 350 -18.78 24.94 -6.50
N GLU A 351 -20.06 24.74 -6.87
CA GLU A 351 -21.13 25.72 -6.64
C GLU A 351 -21.27 26.04 -5.15
N TYR A 352 -21.24 25.02 -4.28
CA TYR A 352 -21.31 25.20 -2.84
C TYR A 352 -20.10 25.99 -2.29
N VAL A 353 -18.88 25.61 -2.68
CA VAL A 353 -17.64 26.30 -2.28
C VAL A 353 -17.67 27.76 -2.72
N HIS A 354 -18.09 28.02 -3.95
CA HIS A 354 -18.14 29.38 -4.49
C HIS A 354 -19.13 30.25 -3.72
N ALA A 355 -20.35 29.75 -3.51
CA ALA A 355 -21.36 30.44 -2.71
C ALA A 355 -20.87 30.71 -1.28
N LEU A 356 -20.21 29.73 -0.66
CA LEU A 356 -19.69 29.86 0.69
C LEU A 356 -18.57 30.90 0.79
N LYS A 357 -17.62 30.90 -0.15
CA LYS A 357 -16.52 31.89 -0.18
C LYS A 357 -17.00 33.31 -0.40
N GLU A 358 -17.98 33.50 -1.27
CA GLU A 358 -18.55 34.82 -1.51
C GLU A 358 -19.39 35.34 -0.32
N SER A 359 -19.90 34.45 0.52
CA SER A 359 -20.63 34.84 1.74
C SER A 359 -19.73 34.92 2.97
N SER A 360 -18.54 34.34 2.92
CA SER A 360 -17.57 34.37 4.02
C SER A 360 -16.74 35.65 3.98
N VAL A 361 -16.59 36.29 5.14
CA VAL A 361 -15.66 37.42 5.36
C VAL A 361 -14.33 36.91 5.92
N ARG A 362 -14.23 35.62 6.24
CA ARG A 362 -13.08 35.02 6.93
C ARG A 362 -11.94 34.74 5.96
N THR A 363 -10.76 35.28 6.27
CA THR A 363 -9.49 34.94 5.61
C THR A 363 -8.37 34.81 6.66
N PRO A 364 -7.58 33.72 6.68
CA PRO A 364 -7.66 32.54 5.82
C PRO A 364 -8.85 31.62 6.16
N HIS A 365 -9.32 30.88 5.15
CA HIS A 365 -10.40 29.91 5.30
C HIS A 365 -9.99 28.70 6.14
N GLY A 366 -10.95 28.14 6.87
CA GLY A 366 -10.77 26.97 7.72
C GLY A 366 -10.45 25.67 6.97
N GLU A 367 -9.87 24.72 7.69
CA GLU A 367 -9.46 23.41 7.14
C GLU A 367 -10.61 22.64 6.48
N ALA A 368 -11.82 22.70 7.04
CA ALA A 368 -12.99 22.04 6.49
C ALA A 368 -13.35 22.57 5.09
N LEU A 369 -13.30 23.89 4.88
CA LEU A 369 -13.51 24.47 3.55
C LEU A 369 -12.42 24.00 2.58
N GLN A 370 -11.14 24.04 2.98
CA GLN A 370 -10.03 23.55 2.15
C GLN A 370 -10.22 22.06 1.75
N LEU A 371 -10.70 21.21 2.66
CA LEU A 371 -11.02 19.81 2.34
C LEU A 371 -12.15 19.70 1.32
N VAL A 372 -13.22 20.48 1.45
CA VAL A 372 -14.31 20.51 0.47
C VAL A 372 -13.80 20.97 -0.90
N GLU A 373 -12.91 21.97 -0.95
CA GLU A 373 -12.24 22.42 -2.18
C GLU A 373 -11.43 21.30 -2.82
N HIS A 374 -10.62 20.59 -2.02
CA HIS A 374 -9.86 19.44 -2.49
C HIS A 374 -10.76 18.30 -2.98
N LEU A 375 -11.92 18.06 -2.37
CA LEU A 375 -12.89 17.07 -2.84
C LEU A 375 -13.55 17.51 -4.17
N ALA A 376 -13.84 18.80 -4.30
CA ALA A 376 -14.44 19.39 -5.49
C ALA A 376 -13.49 19.34 -6.70
N ALA A 377 -12.22 19.70 -6.50
CA ALA A 377 -11.21 19.78 -7.56
C ALA A 377 -10.39 18.50 -7.75
N GLY A 378 -10.28 17.67 -6.71
CA GLY A 378 -9.34 16.56 -6.64
C GLY A 378 -9.66 15.42 -7.62
N PRO A 379 -8.69 14.52 -7.90
CA PRO A 379 -8.87 13.41 -8.84
C PRO A 379 -9.59 12.19 -8.24
N ILE A 380 -9.86 12.19 -6.92
CA ILE A 380 -10.40 11.03 -6.20
C ILE A 380 -11.85 10.75 -6.62
N VAL A 381 -12.16 9.46 -6.75
CA VAL A 381 -13.50 8.94 -7.03
C VAL A 381 -13.92 8.01 -5.89
N PHE A 382 -15.19 8.07 -5.51
CA PHE A 382 -15.76 7.20 -4.49
C PHE A 382 -16.46 6.02 -5.15
N GLU A 383 -15.98 4.82 -4.85
CA GLU A 383 -16.61 3.57 -5.28
C GLU A 383 -17.31 2.89 -4.09
N ARG A 384 -18.41 2.20 -4.36
CA ARG A 384 -19.14 1.45 -3.34
C ARG A 384 -18.58 0.04 -3.26
N ILE A 385 -18.32 -0.43 -2.03
CA ILE A 385 -18.01 -1.83 -1.79
C ILE A 385 -19.25 -2.66 -2.15
N VAL A 386 -19.11 -3.55 -3.14
CA VAL A 386 -20.20 -4.43 -3.61
C VAL A 386 -20.24 -5.71 -2.80
N GLU A 387 -19.08 -6.21 -2.40
CA GLU A 387 -18.94 -7.48 -1.70
C GLU A 387 -17.75 -7.44 -0.74
N LYS A 388 -17.87 -8.14 0.39
CA LYS A 388 -16.77 -8.42 1.33
C LYS A 388 -16.74 -9.92 1.55
N ARG A 389 -15.56 -10.54 1.37
CA ARG A 389 -15.34 -11.97 1.64
C ARG A 389 -14.25 -12.12 2.69
N THR A 390 -14.50 -12.98 3.65
CA THR A 390 -13.48 -13.42 4.63
C THR A 390 -12.81 -14.67 4.09
N ILE A 391 -11.48 -14.71 4.11
CA ILE A 391 -10.69 -15.86 3.66
C ILE A 391 -9.76 -16.24 4.81
N GLU A 392 -9.80 -17.50 5.22
CA GLU A 392 -8.95 -18.04 6.29
C GLU A 392 -7.75 -18.77 5.69
N GLY A 393 -6.58 -18.62 6.31
CA GLY A 393 -5.34 -19.23 5.85
C GLY A 393 -4.09 -18.45 6.25
N LYS A 394 -2.91 -19.02 5.96
CA LYS A 394 -1.62 -18.35 6.16
C LYS A 394 -1.25 -17.58 4.89
N PHE A 395 -1.36 -16.25 4.94
CA PHE A 395 -1.03 -15.36 3.82
C PHE A 395 0.20 -14.53 4.11
N LYS A 396 1.04 -14.33 3.09
CA LYS A 396 2.06 -13.27 3.13
C LYS A 396 1.39 -11.94 2.82
N VAL A 397 1.42 -11.02 3.79
CA VAL A 397 0.92 -9.65 3.65
C VAL A 397 2.09 -8.69 3.56
N TYR A 398 1.86 -7.55 2.91
CA TYR A 398 2.86 -6.51 2.70
C TYR A 398 2.25 -5.16 3.04
N ASP A 399 3.08 -4.25 3.51
CA ASP A 399 2.72 -2.86 3.73
C ASP A 399 3.84 -1.93 3.25
N ILE A 400 3.50 -0.67 2.95
CA ILE A 400 4.42 0.34 2.43
C ILE A 400 4.34 1.57 3.31
N ALA A 401 5.46 1.94 3.94
CA ALA A 401 5.58 3.19 4.67
C ALA A 401 5.88 4.36 3.73
N VAL A 402 4.85 5.11 3.37
CA VAL A 402 4.97 6.37 2.61
C VAL A 402 5.05 7.59 3.55
N PRO A 403 6.16 8.35 3.56
CA PRO A 403 6.26 9.61 4.32
C PRO A 403 5.26 10.67 3.86
N GLY A 404 4.91 11.62 4.75
CA GLY A 404 3.96 12.68 4.45
C GLY A 404 2.51 12.20 4.55
N ASN A 405 1.89 11.89 3.42
CA ASN A 405 0.45 11.59 3.32
C ASN A 405 0.03 10.26 4.00
N ARG A 406 1.00 9.36 4.28
CA ARG A 406 0.77 8.05 4.90
C ARG A 406 -0.27 7.18 4.19
N ASN A 407 -0.31 7.28 2.86
CA ASN A 407 -1.16 6.46 2.01
C ASN A 407 -0.50 6.20 0.65
N PHE A 408 -0.97 5.17 -0.05
CA PHE A 408 -0.52 4.80 -1.39
C PHE A 408 -1.64 4.17 -2.20
N PHE A 409 -1.45 4.07 -3.52
CA PHE A 409 -2.39 3.36 -4.39
C PHE A 409 -2.01 1.89 -4.52
N ALA A 410 -2.92 0.99 -4.18
CA ALA A 410 -2.83 -0.44 -4.45
C ALA A 410 -4.04 -0.87 -5.27
N ASN A 411 -3.82 -1.46 -6.45
CA ASN A 411 -4.89 -1.88 -7.36
C ASN A 411 -5.92 -0.76 -7.65
N ALA A 412 -5.44 0.47 -7.88
CA ALA A 412 -6.26 1.70 -8.06
C ALA A 412 -7.08 2.17 -6.85
N ILE A 413 -6.89 1.55 -5.68
CA ILE A 413 -7.54 1.95 -4.42
C ILE A 413 -6.53 2.71 -3.57
N LEU A 414 -6.97 3.80 -2.95
CA LEU A 414 -6.18 4.51 -1.95
C LEU A 414 -6.19 3.70 -0.65
N VAL A 415 -5.02 3.26 -0.21
CA VAL A 415 -4.81 2.47 1.00
C VAL A 415 -4.01 3.31 1.99
N HIS A 416 -4.46 3.36 3.24
CA HIS A 416 -3.72 4.00 4.33
C HIS A 416 -2.63 3.04 4.83
N ASN A 417 -1.44 3.56 5.15
CA ASN A 417 -0.36 2.74 5.71
C ASN A 417 -0.81 2.12 7.05
N SER A 418 -0.29 0.96 7.42
CA SER A 418 -0.42 0.52 8.82
C SER A 418 0.39 1.47 9.71
N GLY A 419 -0.29 2.11 10.66
CA GLY A 419 0.28 3.14 11.53
C GLY A 419 1.20 2.58 12.62
N MET A 420 1.74 3.49 13.45
CA MET A 420 2.57 3.21 14.64
C MET A 420 1.97 2.16 15.60
N VAL A 421 0.66 1.93 15.52
CA VAL A 421 -0.07 0.98 16.36
C VAL A 421 0.43 -0.45 16.22
N GLU A 422 0.72 -0.95 15.02
CA GLU A 422 1.23 -2.33 14.87
C GLU A 422 2.63 -2.47 15.49
N ILE A 423 3.46 -1.44 15.38
CA ILE A 423 4.79 -1.41 16.01
C ILE A 423 4.66 -1.37 17.53
N LEU A 424 3.71 -0.61 18.07
CA LEU A 424 3.42 -0.56 19.49
C LEU A 424 2.84 -1.89 20.01
N LYS A 425 1.94 -2.54 19.26
CA LYS A 425 1.45 -3.89 19.60
C LYS A 425 2.61 -4.88 19.68
N LEU A 426 3.52 -4.88 18.69
CA LEU A 426 4.72 -5.71 18.69
C LEU A 426 5.62 -5.41 19.90
N ALA A 427 5.79 -4.13 20.25
CA ALA A 427 6.56 -3.71 21.41
C ALA A 427 6.00 -4.29 22.71
N MET A 428 4.68 -4.20 22.89
CA MET A 428 3.97 -4.65 24.08
C MET A 428 3.86 -6.17 24.20
N GLU A 429 3.96 -6.88 23.08
CA GLU A 429 4.05 -8.34 23.04
C GLU A 429 5.48 -8.84 23.19
N HIS A 430 6.42 -7.94 23.49
CA HIS A 430 7.85 -8.25 23.59
C HIS A 430 8.41 -8.87 22.29
N GLY A 431 7.78 -8.59 21.16
CA GLY A 431 8.25 -8.97 19.84
C GLY A 431 9.52 -8.21 19.45
N THR A 432 10.32 -8.82 18.59
CA THR A 432 11.51 -8.17 18.03
C THR A 432 11.10 -7.10 17.03
N ILE A 433 11.37 -5.84 17.34
CA ILE A 433 11.07 -4.72 16.44
C ILE A 433 12.26 -4.49 15.53
N ARG A 434 11.98 -4.49 14.23
CA ARG A 434 12.90 -4.05 13.19
C ARG A 434 12.18 -3.06 12.31
N TYR A 435 12.70 -1.85 12.23
CA TYR A 435 12.10 -0.75 11.48
C TYR A 435 13.01 -0.32 10.33
N GLU A 436 12.51 -0.42 9.10
CA GLU A 436 13.26 -0.01 7.91
C GLU A 436 12.72 1.34 7.41
N THR A 437 13.57 2.37 7.50
CA THR A 437 13.32 3.67 6.88
C THR A 437 13.98 3.70 5.50
N ALA A 438 13.63 4.69 4.67
CA ALA A 438 14.27 4.90 3.38
C ALA A 438 15.80 5.11 3.43
N ARG A 439 16.38 5.38 4.61
CA ARG A 439 17.81 5.70 4.79
C ARG A 439 18.55 4.77 5.74
N LYS A 440 17.87 4.04 6.61
CA LYS A 440 18.48 3.15 7.60
C LYS A 440 17.50 2.14 8.20
N THR A 441 18.04 1.03 8.67
CA THR A 441 17.34 0.09 9.54
C THR A 441 17.65 0.43 11.00
N ILE A 442 16.62 0.53 11.82
CA ILE A 442 16.73 0.65 13.28
C ILE A 442 16.25 -0.67 13.88
N GLY A 443 17.11 -1.35 14.64
CA GLY A 443 16.85 -2.68 15.22
C GLY A 443 17.86 -3.75 14.81
N PRO A 444 17.70 -4.99 15.31
CA PRO A 444 16.60 -5.46 16.15
C PRO A 444 16.71 -4.99 17.60
N TYR A 445 15.61 -4.54 18.19
CA TYR A 445 15.49 -4.28 19.63
C TYR A 445 14.17 -4.84 20.17
N ARG A 446 14.14 -5.16 21.46
CA ARG A 446 12.99 -5.73 22.18
C ARG A 446 12.78 -4.93 23.44
N PHE A 447 11.55 -4.48 23.68
CA PHE A 447 11.18 -3.91 24.98
C PHE A 447 10.97 -5.07 25.95
N THR A 448 11.63 -5.04 27.10
CA THR A 448 11.52 -6.08 28.15
C THR A 448 10.75 -5.60 29.38
N CYS A 449 10.46 -4.30 29.48
CA CYS A 449 9.72 -3.72 30.59
C CYS A 449 8.22 -4.05 30.49
N PHE A 450 7.65 -4.58 31.57
CA PHE A 450 6.21 -4.85 31.70
C PHE A 450 5.39 -3.62 32.13
N LEU A 451 6.06 -2.58 32.63
CA LEU A 451 5.43 -1.34 33.05
C LEU A 451 5.31 -0.41 31.83
N SER A 452 4.09 -0.30 31.30
CA SER A 452 3.73 0.60 30.20
C SER A 452 2.50 1.41 30.60
N VAL A 453 2.56 2.73 30.44
CA VAL A 453 1.50 3.65 30.85
C VAL A 453 0.90 4.37 29.64
N ALA A 454 -0.43 4.47 29.57
CA ALA A 454 -1.15 5.21 28.55
C ALA A 454 -1.19 6.70 28.89
N TYR A 455 -0.50 7.52 28.08
CA TYR A 455 -0.49 8.99 28.19
C TYR A 455 -1.74 9.66 27.58
N ASN A 456 -2.62 8.89 26.94
CA ASN A 456 -3.84 9.38 26.27
C ASN A 456 -5.10 9.08 27.10
N THR A 457 -5.06 9.41 28.39
CA THR A 457 -6.18 9.21 29.32
C THR A 457 -6.58 10.52 29.98
N ARG A 458 -7.90 10.74 30.14
CA ARG A 458 -8.48 11.82 30.93
C ARG A 458 -8.88 11.22 32.27
N VAL A 459 -8.25 11.69 33.35
CA VAL A 459 -8.60 11.26 34.71
C VAL A 459 -9.79 12.10 35.20
N GLY A 460 -10.79 11.46 35.76
CA GLY A 460 -11.99 12.06 36.31
C GLY A 460 -12.36 11.49 37.69
N SER A 461 -13.51 11.91 38.23
CA SER A 461 -13.98 11.48 39.55
C SER A 461 -14.41 10.00 39.60
N ARG A 462 -14.75 9.40 38.44
CA ARG A 462 -15.15 7.99 38.25
C ARG A 462 -14.04 7.09 37.69
N GLY A 463 -12.77 7.50 37.77
CA GLY A 463 -11.63 6.75 37.21
C GLY A 463 -10.95 7.49 36.05
N TYR A 464 -10.62 6.80 34.97
CA TYR A 464 -10.01 7.40 33.78
C TYR A 464 -10.76 7.00 32.50
N GLU A 465 -10.74 7.87 31.50
CA GLU A 465 -11.33 7.65 30.18
C GLU A 465 -10.27 7.81 29.09
N VAL A 466 -10.30 6.95 28.07
CA VAL A 466 -9.41 7.06 26.91
C VAL A 466 -9.81 8.28 26.07
N THR A 467 -8.87 9.18 25.78
CA THR A 467 -9.13 10.38 24.98
C THR A 467 -9.09 10.14 23.48
N VAL A 468 -8.59 8.97 23.06
CA VAL A 468 -8.45 8.56 21.65
C VAL A 468 -9.45 7.44 21.33
N SER A 469 -10.48 7.76 20.55
CA SER A 469 -11.51 6.81 20.13
C SER A 469 -11.10 6.01 18.88
N ASP A 470 -9.93 5.37 18.90
CA ASP A 470 -9.45 4.50 17.81
C ASP A 470 -9.44 3.02 18.28
N PRO A 471 -10.16 2.10 17.60
CA PRO A 471 -10.19 0.68 17.95
C PRO A 471 -8.80 0.03 18.05
N ASN A 472 -7.83 0.52 17.29
CA ASN A 472 -6.46 0.03 17.32
C ASN A 472 -5.71 0.46 18.59
N PHE A 473 -6.04 1.61 19.16
CA PHE A 473 -5.49 2.07 20.44
C PHE A 473 -6.13 1.36 21.64
N ASN A 474 -7.41 0.98 21.58
CA ASN A 474 -8.03 0.13 22.61
C ASN A 474 -7.28 -1.21 22.76
N ALA A 475 -6.82 -1.78 21.65
CA ALA A 475 -6.01 -3.00 21.67
C ALA A 475 -4.65 -2.82 22.38
N ILE A 476 -4.06 -1.62 22.33
CA ILE A 476 -2.80 -1.29 23.03
C ILE A 476 -3.05 -1.24 24.54
N GLU A 477 -4.14 -0.64 25.02
CA GLU A 477 -4.47 -0.58 26.45
C GLU A 477 -4.74 -1.93 27.09
N GLU A 478 -5.38 -2.87 26.37
CA GLU A 478 -5.55 -4.24 26.85
C GLU A 478 -4.22 -4.92 27.21
N ARG A 479 -3.11 -4.44 26.62
CA ARG A 479 -1.76 -4.96 26.83
C ARG A 479 -1.00 -4.22 27.94
N MET A 480 -1.54 -3.16 28.56
CA MET A 480 -0.89 -2.45 29.67
C MET A 480 -1.24 -3.03 31.05
N LEU A 481 -0.27 -2.98 31.97
CA LEU A 481 -0.46 -3.14 33.42
C LEU A 481 -0.55 -1.73 34.02
N CYS A 482 -1.75 -1.20 34.22
CA CYS A 482 -1.98 0.08 34.88
C CYS A 482 -2.98 -0.10 36.01
N ARG A 483 -2.76 0.59 37.14
CA ARG A 483 -3.74 0.78 38.21
C ARG A 483 -3.71 2.25 38.60
N LEU A 484 -4.77 2.99 38.31
CA LEU A 484 -4.96 4.37 38.76
C LEU A 484 -5.92 4.35 39.94
N HIS A 485 -5.40 4.71 41.10
CA HIS A 485 -6.17 4.69 42.32
C HIS A 485 -6.91 6.00 42.57
N ARG A 486 -8.20 5.91 42.90
CA ARG A 486 -9.04 7.05 43.34
C ARG A 486 -8.53 7.61 44.67
N MET A 487 -8.39 8.92 44.78
CA MET A 487 -8.17 9.61 46.05
C MET A 487 -9.52 9.83 46.76
N THR A 488 -10.04 8.81 47.45
CA THR A 488 -11.27 8.94 48.26
C THR A 488 -10.99 9.63 49.59
N LYS A 489 -12.03 10.09 50.29
CA LYS A 489 -11.88 10.65 51.65
C LYS A 489 -11.28 9.62 52.62
N GLU A 490 -11.70 8.36 52.57
CA GLU A 490 -11.09 7.32 53.43
C GLU A 490 -9.63 7.09 53.05
N ARG A 491 -9.31 7.04 51.76
CA ARG A 491 -7.93 6.85 51.30
C ARG A 491 -7.04 8.03 51.69
N TYR A 492 -7.54 9.26 51.57
CA TYR A 492 -6.82 10.45 52.00
C TYR A 492 -6.54 10.42 53.51
N LEU A 493 -7.56 10.09 54.32
CA LEU A 493 -7.41 9.94 55.77
C LEU A 493 -6.42 8.83 56.13
N GLU A 494 -6.47 7.69 55.43
CA GLU A 494 -5.52 6.59 55.64
C GLU A 494 -4.10 6.99 55.23
N ILE A 495 -3.90 7.65 54.09
CA ILE A 495 -2.58 8.17 53.69
C ILE A 495 -2.06 9.16 54.72
N ALA A 496 -2.89 10.12 55.17
CA ALA A 496 -2.51 11.10 56.18
C ALA A 496 -2.16 10.41 57.52
N ARG A 497 -2.93 9.40 57.92
CA ARG A 497 -2.66 8.58 59.10
C ARG A 497 -1.33 7.83 58.96
N ARG A 498 -1.06 7.19 57.82
CA ARG A 498 0.19 6.47 57.55
C ARG A 498 1.40 7.40 57.50
N GLN A 499 1.25 8.59 56.92
CA GLN A 499 2.28 9.62 56.95
C GLN A 499 2.57 10.09 58.38
N MET A 500 1.53 10.28 59.19
CA MET A 500 1.67 10.60 60.61
C MET A 500 2.33 9.47 61.41
N GLU A 501 1.92 8.22 61.21
CA GLU A 501 2.53 7.03 61.83
C GLU A 501 4.01 6.89 61.43
N MET A 502 4.35 7.16 60.17
CA MET A 502 5.74 7.19 59.67
C MET A 502 6.56 8.32 60.31
N ALA A 503 5.99 9.54 60.38
CA ALA A 503 6.65 10.68 61.02
C ALA A 503 6.85 10.50 62.53
N MET A 504 5.95 9.75 63.19
CA MET A 504 6.06 9.38 64.60
C MET A 504 6.97 8.16 64.84
N GLY A 505 7.63 7.61 63.80
CA GLY A 505 8.49 6.44 63.92
C GLY A 505 7.74 5.14 64.26
N LYS A 506 6.41 5.12 64.16
CA LYS A 506 5.57 3.93 64.39
C LYS A 506 5.56 2.98 63.20
N ILE A 507 5.94 3.47 62.02
CA ILE A 507 6.22 2.66 60.82
C ILE A 507 7.73 2.66 60.62
N SER A 508 8.36 1.52 60.83
CA SER A 508 9.76 1.28 60.45
C SER A 508 9.80 0.81 59.00
N LEU A 509 10.69 1.40 58.18
CA LEU A 509 11.04 0.89 56.84
C LEU A 509 12.06 -0.27 56.93
N GLU A 510 12.23 -0.88 58.11
CA GLU A 510 12.99 -2.10 58.29
C GLU A 510 12.59 -3.15 57.25
N GLY A 511 13.56 -3.57 56.45
CA GLY A 511 13.37 -4.54 55.36
C GLY A 511 13.29 -3.94 53.96
N ALA A 512 13.28 -2.61 53.76
CA ALA A 512 13.34 -2.02 52.41
C ALA A 512 14.62 -2.43 51.64
N ASP A 513 15.76 -2.46 52.33
CA ASP A 513 17.02 -2.96 51.77
C ASP A 513 16.97 -4.46 51.46
N LEU A 514 16.28 -5.25 52.30
CA LEU A 514 16.08 -6.68 52.08
C LEU A 514 15.18 -6.94 50.88
N LEU A 515 14.09 -6.18 50.72
CA LEU A 515 13.22 -6.26 49.54
C LEU A 515 13.96 -5.89 48.26
N ARG A 516 14.78 -4.83 48.29
CA ARG A 516 15.63 -4.44 47.16
C ARG A 516 16.64 -5.54 46.82
N ALA A 517 17.31 -6.10 47.84
CA ALA A 517 18.26 -7.19 47.66
C ALA A 517 17.58 -8.44 47.07
N HIS A 518 16.42 -8.82 47.62
CA HIS A 518 15.58 -9.92 47.13
C HIS A 518 15.27 -9.77 45.65
N LEU A 519 14.67 -8.64 45.25
CA LEU A 519 14.30 -8.39 43.86
C LEU A 519 15.51 -8.39 42.92
N THR A 520 16.64 -7.82 43.37
CA THR A 520 17.88 -7.77 42.58
C THR A 520 18.45 -9.18 42.36
N LEU A 521 18.47 -10.01 43.40
CA LEU A 521 18.99 -11.37 43.32
C LEU A 521 18.07 -12.29 42.52
N VAL A 522 16.75 -12.19 42.71
CA VAL A 522 15.76 -12.93 41.90
C VAL A 522 15.90 -12.54 40.42
N HIS A 523 16.01 -11.25 40.11
CA HIS A 523 16.22 -10.82 38.73
C HIS A 523 17.53 -11.37 38.14
N ALA A 524 18.62 -11.35 38.92
CA ALA A 524 19.91 -11.89 38.50
C ALA A 524 19.86 -13.42 38.27
N ALA A 525 19.09 -14.16 39.07
CA ALA A 525 18.86 -15.58 38.89
C ALA A 525 18.03 -15.86 37.61
N GLU A 526 16.89 -15.18 37.45
CA GLU A 526 15.98 -15.37 36.31
C GLU A 526 16.57 -14.94 34.96
N THR A 527 17.56 -14.04 34.98
CA THR A 527 18.29 -13.62 33.77
C THR A 527 19.62 -14.36 33.56
N GLU A 528 19.92 -15.33 34.42
CA GLU A 528 21.20 -16.07 34.46
C GLU A 528 22.43 -15.14 34.42
N HIS A 529 22.38 -14.03 35.17
CA HIS A 529 23.44 -13.04 35.18
C HIS A 529 24.80 -13.71 35.51
N PRO A 530 25.91 -13.36 34.83
CA PRO A 530 27.20 -14.04 35.00
C PRO A 530 27.70 -14.15 36.46
N LEU A 531 27.33 -13.19 37.31
CA LEU A 531 27.70 -13.18 38.73
C LEU A 531 26.82 -14.08 39.63
N ALA A 532 25.62 -14.42 39.15
CA ALA A 532 24.64 -15.27 39.85
C ALA A 532 24.64 -16.72 39.34
N ARG A 533 25.08 -16.95 38.09
CA ARG A 533 25.17 -18.28 37.49
C ARG A 533 26.02 -19.22 38.35
N GLY A 534 25.44 -20.35 38.76
CA GLY A 534 26.07 -21.36 39.63
C GLY A 534 26.06 -21.03 41.13
N ARG A 535 25.48 -19.87 41.52
CA ARG A 535 25.24 -19.51 42.93
C ARG A 535 23.76 -19.42 43.27
N LEU A 536 22.92 -19.08 42.29
CA LEU A 536 21.47 -19.04 42.39
C LEU A 536 20.88 -19.89 41.26
N ASP A 537 19.87 -20.69 41.61
CA ASP A 537 19.21 -21.58 40.67
C ASP A 537 18.06 -20.88 39.93
N LEU A 538 17.88 -21.18 38.65
CA LEU A 538 16.68 -20.73 37.95
C LEU A 538 15.47 -21.50 38.51
N ARG A 539 14.46 -20.79 39.05
CA ARG A 539 13.30 -21.42 39.69
C ARG A 539 12.00 -20.91 39.06
N PRO A 540 11.45 -21.63 38.06
CA PRO A 540 10.25 -21.18 37.38
C PRO A 540 9.06 -21.17 38.34
N VAL A 541 8.15 -20.22 38.13
CA VAL A 541 6.86 -20.21 38.81
C VAL A 541 5.95 -21.27 38.20
N VAL A 542 5.41 -22.15 39.05
CA VAL A 542 4.46 -23.18 38.67
C VAL A 542 3.06 -22.62 38.80
N VAL A 543 2.39 -22.48 37.65
CA VAL A 543 0.97 -22.10 37.57
C VAL A 543 0.16 -23.38 37.33
N ASP A 544 -0.54 -23.83 38.36
CA ASP A 544 -1.39 -25.02 38.30
C ASP A 544 -2.80 -24.71 37.79
N GLN A 545 -3.63 -25.75 37.71
CA GLN A 545 -5.02 -25.64 37.28
C GLN A 545 -5.85 -24.78 38.24
N ASP A 546 -5.56 -24.82 39.55
CA ASP A 546 -6.32 -24.10 40.57
C ASP A 546 -6.23 -22.58 40.38
N VAL A 547 -5.08 -22.06 39.94
CA VAL A 547 -4.91 -20.65 39.59
C VAL A 547 -5.85 -20.24 38.44
N TYR A 548 -5.93 -21.04 37.38
CA TYR A 548 -6.81 -20.75 36.24
C TYR A 548 -8.28 -20.86 36.62
N GLU A 549 -8.65 -21.86 37.42
CA GLU A 549 -10.01 -22.01 37.92
C GLU A 549 -10.43 -20.84 38.82
N ALA A 550 -9.53 -20.33 39.65
CA ALA A 550 -9.81 -19.17 40.50
C ALA A 550 -10.03 -17.89 39.68
N VAL A 551 -9.23 -17.67 38.63
CA VAL A 551 -9.43 -16.55 37.69
C VAL A 551 -10.75 -16.72 36.90
N ALA A 552 -11.10 -17.95 36.50
CA ALA A 552 -12.37 -18.23 35.84
C ALA A 552 -13.58 -17.96 36.76
N ARG A 553 -13.51 -18.36 38.05
CA ARG A 553 -14.54 -18.02 39.05
C ARG A 553 -14.70 -16.51 39.19
N ALA A 554 -13.60 -15.75 39.20
CA ALA A 554 -13.64 -14.30 39.26
C ALA A 554 -14.28 -13.68 38.01
N ARG A 555 -13.97 -14.20 36.81
CA ARG A 555 -14.62 -13.82 35.55
C ARG A 555 -16.12 -14.02 35.63
N ASP A 556 -16.56 -15.20 36.02
CA ASP A 556 -17.99 -15.55 36.04
C ASP A 556 -18.76 -14.66 37.05
N ALA A 557 -18.15 -14.38 38.21
CA ALA A 557 -18.69 -13.45 39.18
C ALA A 557 -18.83 -12.02 38.64
N VAL A 558 -17.81 -11.51 37.93
CA VAL A 558 -17.86 -10.18 37.30
C VAL A 558 -18.91 -10.13 36.19
N LEU A 559 -18.95 -11.12 35.30
CA LEU A 559 -19.89 -11.14 34.18
C LEU A 559 -21.36 -11.21 34.66
N SER A 560 -21.61 -11.85 35.82
CA SER A 560 -22.96 -11.92 36.39
C SER A 560 -23.54 -10.56 36.82
N GLU A 561 -22.68 -9.56 37.04
CA GLU A 561 -23.07 -8.20 37.46
C GLU A 561 -23.18 -7.21 36.29
N ILE A 562 -22.81 -7.60 35.06
CA ILE A 562 -22.76 -6.71 33.90
C ILE A 562 -24.02 -6.90 33.03
N PRO A 563 -24.86 -5.87 32.84
CA PRO A 563 -26.00 -5.95 31.93
C PRO A 563 -25.56 -5.87 30.46
N GLY A 564 -25.96 -6.86 29.64
CA GLY A 564 -25.75 -6.87 28.18
C GLY A 564 -24.82 -7.98 27.67
N GLU A 565 -24.74 -8.15 26.35
CA GLU A 565 -23.97 -9.25 25.71
C GLU A 565 -22.45 -9.02 25.61
N ARG A 566 -21.95 -7.81 25.89
CA ARG A 566 -20.54 -7.46 25.66
C ARG A 566 -19.92 -6.77 26.88
N PRO A 567 -18.96 -7.41 27.58
CA PRO A 567 -18.21 -6.75 28.64
C PRO A 567 -17.29 -5.66 28.06
N GLY A 568 -17.05 -4.61 28.85
CA GLY A 568 -16.17 -3.49 28.47
C GLY A 568 -14.67 -3.80 28.51
N PHE A 569 -14.29 -5.07 28.70
CA PHE A 569 -12.90 -5.51 28.84
C PHE A 569 -12.64 -6.84 28.10
N SER A 570 -11.37 -7.12 27.87
CA SER A 570 -10.88 -8.26 27.06
C SER A 570 -10.49 -9.45 27.93
N PRO A 571 -10.60 -10.70 27.43
CA PRO A 571 -10.11 -11.91 28.10
C PRO A 571 -8.63 -11.85 28.47
N ARG A 572 -7.83 -10.99 27.82
CA ARG A 572 -6.43 -10.75 28.19
C ARG A 572 -6.23 -10.27 29.62
N LEU A 573 -7.25 -9.69 30.25
CA LEU A 573 -7.19 -9.31 31.66
C LEU A 573 -6.95 -10.52 32.57
N GLU A 574 -7.46 -11.69 32.20
CA GLU A 574 -7.21 -12.96 32.90
C GLU A 574 -5.72 -13.32 32.86
N VAL A 575 -5.10 -13.22 31.68
CA VAL A 575 -3.66 -13.45 31.50
C VAL A 575 -2.83 -12.49 32.36
N ARG A 576 -3.26 -11.23 32.50
CA ARG A 576 -2.59 -10.25 33.37
C ARG A 576 -2.75 -10.58 34.85
N ALA A 577 -3.91 -11.08 35.26
CA ALA A 577 -4.11 -11.55 36.63
C ALA A 577 -3.19 -12.73 36.96
N VAL A 578 -3.09 -13.72 36.07
CA VAL A 578 -2.16 -14.86 36.24
C VAL A 578 -0.70 -14.40 36.29
N GLN A 579 -0.31 -13.45 35.43
CA GLN A 579 1.05 -12.88 35.46
C GLN A 579 1.33 -12.13 36.76
N LEU A 580 0.35 -11.37 37.28
CA LEU A 580 0.50 -10.69 38.56
C LEU A 580 0.64 -11.69 39.71
N ALA A 581 -0.19 -12.74 39.73
CA ALA A 581 -0.08 -13.82 40.72
C ALA A 581 1.31 -14.47 40.67
N SER A 582 1.81 -14.72 39.45
CA SER A 582 3.12 -15.31 39.24
C SER A 582 4.27 -14.40 39.70
N ALA A 583 4.18 -13.10 39.40
CA ALA A 583 5.17 -12.12 39.82
C ALA A 583 5.20 -11.95 41.35
N MET A 584 4.05 -12.05 42.02
CA MET A 584 3.96 -11.97 43.48
C MET A 584 4.50 -13.24 44.16
N ALA A 585 4.29 -14.41 43.55
CA ALA A 585 4.84 -15.67 44.04
C ALA A 585 6.38 -15.65 44.10
N LEU A 586 7.06 -14.90 43.22
CA LEU A 586 8.52 -14.72 43.27
C LEU A 586 9.05 -14.07 44.55
N LEU A 587 8.20 -13.44 45.36
CA LEU A 587 8.57 -12.98 46.71
C LEU A 587 8.95 -14.15 47.62
N ARG A 588 8.53 -15.37 47.29
CA ARG A 588 8.86 -16.60 48.01
C ARG A 588 10.09 -17.34 47.45
N TYR A 589 10.80 -16.75 46.50
CA TYR A 589 11.94 -17.39 45.83
C TYR A 589 13.02 -17.92 46.80
N PHE A 590 13.27 -17.26 47.94
CA PHE A 590 14.21 -17.73 48.96
C PHE A 590 13.53 -18.42 50.16
N ALA A 591 12.20 -18.50 50.17
CA ALA A 591 11.42 -19.05 51.29
C ALA A 591 10.99 -20.50 51.06
N ASP A 592 11.03 -20.96 49.82
CA ASP A 592 10.62 -22.30 49.41
C ASP A 592 11.88 -23.07 48.99
N ASP A 593 12.22 -24.21 49.59
CA ASP A 593 13.39 -25.00 49.17
C ASP A 593 13.04 -26.10 48.14
N SER A 594 11.81 -26.10 47.63
CA SER A 594 11.37 -27.14 46.69
C SER A 594 12.08 -27.05 45.33
N SER A 595 12.53 -28.21 44.86
CA SER A 595 13.07 -28.41 43.51
C SER A 595 12.00 -28.37 42.41
N GLU A 596 10.72 -28.34 42.78
CA GLU A 596 9.57 -28.39 41.85
C GLU A 596 9.22 -27.02 41.24
N GLY A 597 9.86 -25.94 41.71
CA GLY A 597 9.56 -24.55 41.30
C GLY A 597 8.63 -23.84 42.29
N ILE A 598 8.42 -22.53 42.08
CA ILE A 598 7.70 -21.68 43.04
C ILE A 598 6.21 -21.75 42.74
N LYS A 599 5.41 -22.30 43.65
CA LYS A 599 3.94 -22.34 43.49
C LYS A 599 3.31 -20.97 43.77
N VAL A 600 2.22 -20.66 43.06
CA VAL A 600 1.41 -19.46 43.35
C VAL A 600 0.66 -19.68 44.66
N ASP A 601 0.99 -18.88 45.67
CA ASP A 601 0.35 -18.97 46.98
C ASP A 601 -1.01 -18.25 47.03
N ASP A 602 -1.82 -18.60 48.03
CA ASP A 602 -3.16 -18.03 48.24
C ASP A 602 -3.17 -16.51 48.33
N GLN A 603 -2.14 -15.89 48.93
CA GLN A 603 -2.08 -14.44 49.08
C GLN A 603 -1.81 -13.76 47.74
N SER A 604 -0.85 -14.30 46.97
CA SER A 604 -0.57 -13.88 45.60
C SER A 604 -1.80 -14.01 44.69
N LEU A 605 -2.51 -15.15 44.79
CA LEU A 605 -3.73 -15.40 44.03
C LEU A 605 -4.87 -14.45 44.40
N ARG A 606 -5.09 -14.20 45.70
CA ARG A 606 -6.11 -13.24 46.18
C ARG A 606 -5.84 -11.82 45.67
N LEU A 607 -4.58 -11.38 45.68
CA LEU A 607 -4.21 -10.05 45.18
C LEU A 607 -4.40 -9.94 43.67
N ALA A 608 -4.11 -11.02 42.92
CA ALA A 608 -4.39 -11.09 41.49
C ALA A 608 -5.89 -11.07 41.16
N ILE A 609 -6.72 -11.80 41.91
CA ILE A 609 -8.19 -11.77 41.77
C ILE A 609 -8.70 -10.36 42.08
N ARG A 610 -8.19 -9.74 43.14
CA ARG A 610 -8.52 -8.35 43.48
C ARG A 610 -8.21 -7.39 42.35
N PHE A 611 -7.01 -7.50 41.78
CA PHE A 611 -6.62 -6.73 40.60
C PHE A 611 -7.57 -6.96 39.42
N TYR A 612 -7.91 -8.23 39.10
CA TYR A 612 -8.81 -8.57 38.01
C TYR A 612 -10.18 -7.90 38.16
N VAL A 613 -10.81 -8.03 39.34
CA VAL A 613 -12.15 -7.49 39.59
C VAL A 613 -12.16 -5.97 39.56
N GLU A 614 -11.18 -5.33 40.19
CA GLU A 614 -11.07 -3.86 40.20
C GLU A 614 -10.82 -3.30 38.79
N GLU A 615 -9.93 -3.92 38.00
CA GLU A 615 -9.69 -3.46 36.63
C GLU A 615 -10.86 -3.73 35.69
N ALA A 616 -11.57 -4.84 35.88
CA ALA A 616 -12.80 -5.10 35.13
C ALA A 616 -13.88 -4.05 35.43
N ALA A 617 -13.95 -3.56 36.68
CA ALA A 617 -14.86 -2.48 37.07
C ALA A 617 -14.46 -1.16 36.38
N VAL A 618 -13.19 -0.76 36.45
CA VAL A 618 -12.70 0.49 35.84
C VAL A 618 -12.89 0.47 34.32
N ARG A 619 -12.51 -0.62 33.64
CA ARG A 619 -12.66 -0.74 32.18
C ARG A 619 -14.11 -0.82 31.72
N SER A 620 -14.97 -1.34 32.58
CA SER A 620 -16.43 -1.30 32.39
C SER A 620 -17.06 0.03 32.83
N ARG A 621 -16.29 1.09 33.11
CA ARG A 621 -16.80 2.40 33.57
C ARG A 621 -17.61 2.34 34.87
N GLU A 622 -17.17 1.49 35.80
CA GLU A 622 -17.79 1.28 37.11
C GLU A 622 -19.28 0.85 37.02
N ILE A 623 -19.64 0.06 36.00
CA ILE A 623 -21.00 -0.51 35.83
C ILE A 623 -21.42 -1.37 37.05
N PHE A 624 -20.45 -1.97 37.75
CA PHE A 624 -20.68 -2.79 38.94
C PHE A 624 -19.76 -2.37 40.09
N ASP A 625 -20.15 -2.70 41.32
CA ASP A 625 -19.33 -2.46 42.51
C ASP A 625 -18.32 -3.60 42.74
N PRO A 626 -17.00 -3.35 42.62
CA PRO A 626 -15.99 -4.38 42.84
C PRO A 626 -15.98 -4.90 44.28
N THR A 627 -16.42 -4.12 45.27
CA THR A 627 -16.45 -4.52 46.68
C THR A 627 -17.43 -5.68 46.91
N SER A 628 -18.62 -5.59 46.33
CA SER A 628 -19.64 -6.65 46.34
C SER A 628 -19.09 -7.96 45.77
N VAL A 629 -18.45 -7.89 44.60
CA VAL A 629 -17.88 -9.08 43.90
C VAL A 629 -16.74 -9.69 44.71
N LEU A 630 -15.84 -8.87 45.26
CA LEU A 630 -14.72 -9.35 46.07
C LEU A 630 -15.16 -10.03 47.37
N LYS A 631 -16.25 -9.56 48.00
CA LYS A 631 -16.84 -10.22 49.16
C LYS A 631 -17.40 -11.60 48.79
N LYS A 632 -18.07 -11.74 47.65
CA LYS A 632 -18.57 -13.05 47.15
C LYS A 632 -17.43 -14.04 46.86
N LEU A 633 -16.28 -13.54 46.41
CA LEU A 633 -15.10 -14.35 46.08
C LEU A 633 -14.19 -14.64 47.29
N GLY A 634 -14.51 -14.15 48.50
CA GLY A 634 -13.64 -14.31 49.67
C GLY A 634 -12.28 -13.60 49.54
N ALA A 635 -12.19 -12.60 48.65
CA ALA A 635 -10.97 -11.86 48.33
C ALA A 635 -11.00 -10.40 48.83
N TYR A 636 -11.99 -10.05 49.67
CA TYR A 636 -12.11 -8.76 50.32
C TYR A 636 -11.37 -8.78 51.67
N VAL A 637 -10.51 -7.78 51.92
CA VAL A 637 -9.79 -7.60 53.18
C VAL A 637 -10.49 -6.55 54.02
#